data_AF-A0A2I1X959-F1
#
_entry.id   AF-A0A2I1X959-F1
#
_cell.length_a   1.000
_cell.length_b   1.000
_cell.length_c   1.000
_cell.angle_alpha   90.00
_cell.angle_beta   90.00
_cell.angle_gamma   90.00
#
_symmetry.space_group_name_H-M   'P 1'
#
loop_
_entity.id
_entity.type
_entity.pdbx_description
1 polymer ?
#
loop_
_entity_poly.entity_id
_entity_poly.type
_entity_poly.pdbx_seq_one_letter_code
_entity_poly.pdbx_strand_id
1 'polypeptide(L)'
;SGVDYRFQKSRTYSVREYVTQYLESDFAFINRLCEEEGIWYAFEQHEQHGDVVVFGDSPEHYFRDQSLPVSYRPHAGLESVGTEALFNLSIRHNPIVEGIRTADYNYRSADTDLFAETDNKQSEESADNTVLLGKQQHWGLHPKTPDEAQVQTTLLNEANLCRQTVANGSGNIVSMTPMKVFQTDTAFPEAPDGWLVLSMEHSGSRDTAYSHTFTAVPAQLAFRPERTTPRPHIAGTLPARVTAAENCTYAYIDDMGRYRVKLPFDLDEWSPGGESRPVRLAKPYAGPEYGIHFPLHEGTEVMLSFVQGNPDRPYISGVMHDSAHPDHIPADWNTRNVIRTWANNKLRMEDQKGQEHIKLATDYQKSQLNLGHIVDSNRNKRGENGEGFELRTDGWGAVRAGKGILVSAQNQDANGKVLDMDDAIAQIEQALSLAKSLNKAAQTANNHHTDEATQRGRLKDALKDLKEAGLIQTAPAGIATATQQSQLHTANENIHLVSGSHTDISAGQSLTAHAAESVNLFAQSSGIKMQANQGTVTVQAQNDELQLNALKDAMLTSSAGKVTIAAKEEILITCKGAYIKLSNGEVEIGSPKVVRVRAPLVVTIPSNVPVKLPDFKQIYSGRYILRDRKTQKVVRNRPYTLTLEDGSQIEGITNSKGETMIVNTSSPQKVVFEQEKKSKKEPHLLHIAGGGTIKLHFEIFDEE
;
A
#
# COMPACT_ATOMS: atom_id res chain seq x y z
N SER A 1 42.66 39.67 29.63
CA SER A 1 43.07 38.96 28.41
C SER A 1 43.00 39.96 27.28
N GLY A 2 44.08 40.12 26.50
CA GLY A 2 44.05 40.93 25.29
C GLY A 2 43.03 40.37 24.31
N VAL A 3 42.34 41.24 23.58
CA VAL A 3 41.39 40.86 22.55
C VAL A 3 42.19 40.68 21.27
N ASP A 4 42.46 39.44 20.83
CA ASP A 4 43.26 39.17 19.62
C ASP A 4 42.50 39.55 18.33
N TYR A 5 41.16 39.60 18.38
CA TYR A 5 40.31 40.01 17.27
C TYR A 5 38.98 40.62 17.73
N ARG A 6 38.37 41.47 16.89
CA ARG A 6 37.03 42.03 17.12
C ARG A 6 36.21 42.10 15.83
N PHE A 7 34.89 41.96 15.96
CA PHE A 7 33.93 42.08 14.86
C PHE A 7 33.10 43.35 14.99
N GLN A 8 33.10 44.17 13.93
CA GLN A 8 32.19 45.29 13.74
C GLN A 8 31.17 44.89 12.67
N LYS A 9 29.91 44.75 13.08
CA LYS A 9 28.83 44.19 12.25
C LYS A 9 27.76 45.25 12.04
N SER A 10 27.44 45.52 10.77
CA SER A 10 26.39 46.46 10.35
C SER A 10 25.10 45.73 9.99
N ARG A 11 25.19 44.42 9.78
CA ARG A 11 24.05 43.54 9.47
C ARG A 11 24.04 42.27 10.31
N THR A 12 22.91 41.59 10.28
CA THR A 12 22.75 40.24 10.85
C THR A 12 23.25 39.20 9.84
N TYR A 13 24.03 38.23 10.32
CA TYR A 13 24.51 37.10 9.54
C TYR A 13 23.68 35.86 9.86
N SER A 14 23.24 35.12 8.83
CA SER A 14 22.48 33.90 9.04
C SER A 14 23.37 32.78 9.57
N VAL A 15 22.82 31.95 10.46
CA VAL A 15 23.51 30.77 10.96
C VAL A 15 23.57 29.75 9.83
N ARG A 16 24.78 29.40 9.39
CA ARG A 16 24.98 28.34 8.40
C ARG A 16 24.60 27.00 9.03
N GLU A 17 23.61 26.33 8.43
CA GLU A 17 23.14 25.01 8.88
C GLU A 17 24.26 23.96 8.88
N TYR A 18 25.17 24.06 7.91
CA TYR A 18 26.30 23.16 7.73
C TYR A 18 27.35 23.85 6.87
N VAL A 19 28.61 23.78 7.30
CA VAL A 19 29.76 24.32 6.58
C VAL A 19 30.95 23.39 6.80
N THR A 20 31.65 23.07 5.73
CA THR A 20 32.73 22.08 5.71
C THR A 20 34.04 22.78 5.40
N GLN A 21 35.03 22.59 6.27
CA GLN A 21 36.42 22.86 5.94
C GLN A 21 37.01 21.59 5.31
N TYR A 22 37.29 21.62 4.01
CA TYR A 22 37.73 20.42 3.29
C TYR A 22 38.97 20.68 2.43
N LEU A 23 40.07 20.01 2.76
CA LEU A 23 41.37 20.12 2.09
C LEU A 23 41.83 21.58 1.90
N GLU A 24 41.55 22.43 2.87
CA GLU A 24 41.94 23.84 2.90
C GLU A 24 42.52 24.19 4.29
N SER A 25 43.51 25.08 4.33
CA SER A 25 44.06 25.60 5.58
C SER A 25 43.06 26.50 6.31
N ASP A 26 43.20 26.65 7.62
CA ASP A 26 42.35 27.53 8.44
C ASP A 26 42.31 28.98 7.91
N PHE A 27 43.45 29.49 7.42
CA PHE A 27 43.52 30.82 6.80
C PHE A 27 42.67 30.93 5.52
N ALA A 28 42.71 29.90 4.66
CA ALA A 28 41.90 29.84 3.46
C ALA A 28 40.40 29.70 3.81
N PHE A 29 40.07 28.90 4.82
CA PHE A 29 38.70 28.77 5.31
C PHE A 29 38.15 30.13 5.78
N ILE A 30 38.91 30.85 6.60
CA ILE A 30 38.53 32.19 7.09
C ILE A 30 38.40 33.18 5.91
N ASN A 31 39.40 33.25 5.02
CA ASN A 31 39.35 34.16 3.87
C ASN A 31 38.15 33.89 2.98
N ARG A 32 37.90 32.63 2.62
CA ARG A 32 36.74 32.27 1.79
C ARG A 32 35.42 32.68 2.42
N LEU A 33 35.26 32.49 3.74
CA LEU A 33 34.05 32.93 4.44
C LEU A 33 33.93 34.46 4.47
N CYS A 34 35.03 35.17 4.73
CA CYS A 34 35.08 36.63 4.64
C CYS A 34 34.73 37.14 3.23
N GLU A 35 35.26 36.51 2.19
CA GLU A 35 34.99 36.81 0.78
C GLU A 35 33.53 36.50 0.37
N GLU A 36 32.95 35.41 0.90
CA GLU A 36 31.55 35.06 0.69
C GLU A 36 30.60 36.06 1.37
N GLU A 37 30.94 36.48 2.59
CA GLU A 37 30.12 37.37 3.40
C GLU A 37 30.41 38.86 3.17
N GLY A 38 31.43 39.20 2.38
CA GLY A 38 31.79 40.60 2.12
C GLY A 38 32.46 41.30 3.32
N ILE A 39 33.07 40.52 4.21
CA ILE A 39 33.77 40.99 5.41
C ILE A 39 35.22 41.26 5.03
N TRP A 40 35.69 42.47 5.22
CA TRP A 40 37.11 42.79 5.16
C TRP A 40 37.73 42.67 6.55
N TYR A 41 39.05 42.53 6.62
CA TYR A 41 39.77 42.64 7.89
C TYR A 41 41.08 43.41 7.73
N ALA A 42 41.50 44.05 8.82
CA ALA A 42 42.77 44.77 8.92
C ALA A 42 43.32 44.70 10.35
N PHE A 43 44.58 45.04 10.52
CA PHE A 43 45.26 45.03 11.81
C PHE A 43 45.29 46.45 12.40
N GLU A 44 44.88 46.56 13.66
CA GLU A 44 45.02 47.78 14.46
C GLU A 44 46.07 47.54 15.56
N GLN A 45 47.08 48.40 15.62
CA GLN A 45 48.14 48.29 16.63
C GLN A 45 47.71 48.98 17.92
N HIS A 46 47.61 48.24 19.01
CA HIS A 46 47.23 48.79 20.31
C HIS A 46 48.43 48.79 21.27
N GLU A 47 48.77 49.96 21.83
CA GLU A 47 49.95 50.16 22.68
C GLU A 47 50.04 49.18 23.88
N GLN A 48 48.89 48.72 24.39
CA GLN A 48 48.80 47.83 25.55
C GLN A 48 48.53 46.35 25.22
N HIS A 49 48.09 46.03 23.99
CA HIS A 49 47.53 44.70 23.66
C HIS A 49 48.12 44.04 22.41
N GLY A 50 49.06 44.70 21.71
CA GLY A 50 49.62 44.18 20.46
C GLY A 50 48.70 44.42 19.26
N ASP A 51 48.92 43.66 18.18
CA ASP A 51 48.13 43.76 16.95
C ASP A 51 46.77 43.06 17.13
N VAL A 52 45.68 43.78 16.89
CA VAL A 52 44.30 43.28 16.95
C VAL A 52 43.72 43.18 15.54
N VAL A 53 43.16 42.02 15.19
CA VAL A 53 42.46 41.87 13.89
C VAL A 53 41.06 42.46 14.01
N VAL A 54 40.74 43.43 13.17
CA VAL A 54 39.41 44.05 13.09
C VAL A 54 38.70 43.56 11.85
N PHE A 55 37.57 42.90 12.02
CA PHE A 55 36.68 42.49 10.94
C PHE A 55 35.56 43.52 10.79
N GLY A 56 35.33 44.01 9.56
CA GLY A 56 34.29 44.98 9.25
C GLY A 56 33.58 44.68 7.94
N ASP A 57 32.35 45.18 7.80
CA ASP A 57 31.46 44.92 6.67
C ASP A 57 30.77 46.18 6.11
N SER A 58 31.12 47.38 6.59
CA SER A 58 30.46 48.64 6.23
C SER A 58 31.44 49.81 6.15
N PRO A 59 31.14 50.86 5.35
CA PRO A 59 31.88 52.13 5.41
C PRO A 59 31.98 52.78 6.79
N GLU A 60 31.00 52.53 7.66
CA GLU A 60 31.02 53.04 9.05
C GLU A 60 32.13 52.43 9.90
N HIS A 61 32.66 51.28 9.49
CA HIS A 61 33.69 50.54 10.21
C HIS A 61 35.11 50.90 9.75
N TYR A 62 35.25 51.72 8.70
CA TYR A 62 36.57 52.18 8.26
C TYR A 62 37.23 53.02 9.34
N PHE A 63 38.56 52.94 9.42
CA PHE A 63 39.30 53.67 10.43
C PHE A 63 39.35 55.15 10.06
N ARG A 64 38.71 56.00 10.86
CA ARG A 64 38.69 57.45 10.69
C ARG A 64 39.47 58.11 11.81
N ASP A 65 40.43 58.96 11.44
CA ASP A 65 41.32 59.65 12.36
C ASP A 65 41.25 61.16 12.09
N GLN A 66 41.15 61.96 13.14
CA GLN A 66 41.11 63.44 13.03
C GLN A 66 42.43 64.02 12.53
N SER A 67 43.53 63.27 12.59
CA SER A 67 44.84 63.66 12.06
C SER A 67 44.99 63.51 10.54
N LEU A 68 43.95 63.06 9.82
CA LEU A 68 44.02 62.71 8.39
C LEU A 68 43.24 63.61 7.39
N PRO A 69 43.26 64.95 7.49
CA PRO A 69 43.39 65.77 6.30
C PRO A 69 44.88 65.87 5.92
N VAL A 70 45.30 65.13 4.89
CA VAL A 70 46.68 65.12 4.41
C VAL A 70 46.91 66.23 3.38
N SER A 71 48.05 66.90 3.46
CA SER A 71 48.41 67.93 2.46
C SER A 71 48.73 67.29 1.12
N TYR A 72 48.06 67.69 0.04
CA TYR A 72 48.41 67.27 -1.31
C TYR A 72 49.39 68.25 -1.95
N ARG A 73 50.63 67.83 -2.17
CA ARG A 73 51.75 68.65 -2.66
C ARG A 73 52.42 67.93 -3.84
N PRO A 74 51.89 68.06 -5.07
CA PRO A 74 52.53 67.49 -6.24
C PRO A 74 53.93 68.07 -6.43
N HIS A 75 54.90 67.25 -6.81
CA HIS A 75 56.29 67.69 -7.02
C HIS A 75 56.36 68.72 -8.17
N ALA A 76 56.35 70.01 -7.83
CA ALA A 76 56.53 71.12 -8.77
C ALA A 76 58.01 71.55 -8.88
N GLY A 77 58.94 70.59 -8.83
CA GLY A 77 60.38 70.83 -8.98
C GLY A 77 61.16 71.25 -7.73
N LEU A 78 60.51 71.35 -6.57
CA LEU A 78 61.15 71.49 -5.25
C LEU A 78 60.54 70.44 -4.31
N GLU A 79 61.38 69.62 -3.66
CA GLU A 79 60.92 68.64 -2.67
C GLU A 79 60.31 69.35 -1.45
N SER A 80 59.23 68.80 -0.91
CA SER A 80 58.63 69.31 0.33
C SER A 80 59.56 68.95 1.50
N VAL A 81 60.39 69.91 1.91
CA VAL A 81 61.29 69.71 3.05
C VAL A 81 60.54 70.05 4.34
N GLY A 82 60.23 69.03 5.15
CA GLY A 82 59.86 69.20 6.56
C GLY A 82 58.41 68.89 6.98
N THR A 83 57.50 68.52 6.05
CA THR A 83 56.11 68.19 6.39
C THR A 83 55.64 66.92 5.66
N GLU A 84 54.85 66.08 6.33
CA GLU A 84 54.21 64.92 5.70
C GLU A 84 53.17 65.36 4.65
N ALA A 85 53.23 64.78 3.45
CA ALA A 85 52.36 65.13 2.34
C ALA A 85 52.17 63.97 1.35
N LEU A 86 51.10 64.05 0.57
CA LEU A 86 50.91 63.26 -0.64
C LEU A 86 51.58 63.95 -1.82
N PHE A 87 52.44 63.21 -2.52
CA PHE A 87 53.25 63.68 -3.63
C PHE A 87 52.62 63.43 -5.00
N ASN A 88 51.79 62.40 -5.08
CA ASN A 88 51.11 61.99 -6.30
C ASN A 88 49.79 61.31 -5.93
N LEU A 89 48.74 61.58 -6.70
CA LEU A 89 47.47 60.88 -6.64
C LEU A 89 46.93 60.73 -8.07
N SER A 90 46.94 59.50 -8.58
CA SER A 90 46.46 59.15 -9.92
C SER A 90 45.17 58.36 -9.80
N ILE A 91 44.09 58.92 -10.33
CA ILE A 91 42.76 58.30 -10.33
C ILE A 91 42.55 57.56 -11.65
N ARG A 92 42.07 56.31 -11.56
CA ARG A 92 41.68 55.49 -12.70
C ARG A 92 40.24 55.04 -12.56
N HIS A 93 39.50 55.10 -13.67
CA HIS A 93 38.16 54.54 -13.77
C HIS A 93 38.20 53.23 -14.54
N ASN A 94 37.68 52.18 -13.93
CA ASN A 94 37.60 50.83 -14.50
C ASN A 94 36.18 50.56 -15.00
N PRO A 95 36.02 49.78 -16.08
CA PRO A 95 34.71 49.28 -16.47
C PRO A 95 34.16 48.36 -15.38
N ILE A 96 32.85 48.40 -15.18
CA ILE A 96 32.12 47.57 -14.21
C ILE A 96 31.03 46.76 -14.91
N VAL A 97 30.52 45.69 -14.29
CA VAL A 97 29.37 44.98 -14.88
C VAL A 97 28.07 45.79 -14.80
N GLU A 98 27.23 45.66 -15.83
CA GLU A 98 25.89 46.24 -15.96
C GLU A 98 24.97 45.72 -14.86
N GLY A 99 25.13 44.47 -14.47
CA GLY A 99 24.31 43.86 -13.43
C GLY A 99 24.78 42.46 -13.07
N ILE A 100 24.35 42.00 -11.90
CA ILE A 100 24.66 40.66 -11.40
C ILE A 100 23.35 39.94 -11.18
N ARG A 101 23.27 38.71 -11.69
CA ARG A 101 22.15 37.81 -11.43
C ARG A 101 22.64 36.60 -10.66
N THR A 102 21.90 36.20 -9.65
CA THR A 102 22.12 34.97 -8.92
C THR A 102 20.87 34.10 -8.96
N ALA A 103 21.05 32.79 -9.01
CA ALA A 103 19.98 31.82 -8.87
C ALA A 103 20.52 30.52 -8.27
N ASP A 104 19.65 29.76 -7.60
CA ASP A 104 19.95 28.41 -7.11
C ASP A 104 18.65 27.61 -6.95
N TYR A 105 18.78 26.35 -6.58
CA TYR A 105 17.68 25.46 -6.27
C TYR A 105 17.81 24.90 -4.84
N ASN A 106 16.77 25.13 -4.04
CA ASN A 106 16.63 24.54 -2.72
C ASN A 106 15.48 23.52 -2.70
N TYR A 107 15.84 22.23 -2.67
CA TYR A 107 14.84 21.16 -2.70
C TYR A 107 13.86 21.16 -1.52
N ARG A 108 14.18 21.84 -0.43
CA ARG A 108 13.32 21.90 0.76
C ARG A 108 12.17 22.89 0.59
N SER A 109 12.36 23.83 -0.33
CA SER A 109 11.44 24.90 -0.69
C SER A 109 11.47 25.04 -2.21
N ALA A 110 11.15 23.95 -2.91
CA ALA A 110 11.43 23.78 -4.35
C ALA A 110 10.74 24.83 -5.24
N ASP A 111 9.59 25.34 -4.80
CA ASP A 111 8.80 26.37 -5.51
C ASP A 111 9.20 27.81 -5.13
N THR A 112 10.14 27.98 -4.19
CA THR A 112 10.62 29.31 -3.81
C THR A 112 11.58 29.82 -4.87
N ASP A 113 11.24 30.98 -5.45
CA ASP A 113 12.11 31.68 -6.38
C ASP A 113 13.32 32.26 -5.63
N LEU A 114 14.50 31.77 -5.96
CA LEU A 114 15.78 32.23 -5.40
C LEU A 114 16.56 33.10 -6.40
N PHE A 115 15.89 33.60 -7.44
CA PHE A 115 16.46 34.56 -8.36
C PHE A 115 16.59 35.95 -7.70
N ALA A 116 17.75 36.57 -7.86
CA ALA A 116 17.98 37.97 -7.48
C ALA A 116 18.86 38.66 -8.52
N GLU A 117 18.60 39.94 -8.76
CA GLU A 117 19.31 40.75 -9.77
C GLU A 117 19.62 42.16 -9.24
N THR A 118 20.80 42.67 -9.57
CA THR A 118 21.13 44.09 -9.49
C THR A 118 21.31 44.66 -10.88
N ASP A 119 20.99 45.95 -11.05
CA ASP A 119 21.20 46.68 -12.28
C ASP A 119 21.89 48.01 -11.96
N ASN A 120 23.07 48.21 -12.55
CA ASN A 120 23.90 49.40 -12.42
C ASN A 120 23.67 50.38 -13.57
N LYS A 121 22.76 50.08 -14.51
CA LYS A 121 22.41 51.01 -15.57
C LYS A 121 21.69 52.21 -14.97
N GLN A 122 22.32 53.38 -15.03
CA GLN A 122 21.66 54.65 -14.68
C GLN A 122 20.67 55.06 -15.78
N SER A 123 19.69 55.90 -15.45
CA SER A 123 18.69 56.41 -16.41
C SER A 123 19.36 57.16 -17.57
N GLU A 124 18.75 57.13 -18.75
CA GLU A 124 19.29 57.70 -20.02
C GLU A 124 19.66 59.20 -19.94
N GLU A 125 19.25 59.92 -18.91
CA GLU A 125 19.52 61.34 -18.68
C GLU A 125 20.82 61.63 -17.90
N SER A 126 21.51 60.60 -17.39
CA SER A 126 22.78 60.76 -16.66
C SER A 126 23.98 60.61 -17.61
N ALA A 127 24.70 61.71 -17.84
CA ALA A 127 25.92 61.75 -18.65
C ALA A 127 27.15 61.22 -17.88
N ASP A 128 27.03 60.03 -17.28
CA ASP A 128 28.13 59.41 -16.54
C ASP A 128 28.95 58.53 -17.50
N ASN A 129 30.26 58.78 -17.62
CA ASN A 129 31.16 58.12 -18.59
C ASN A 129 31.50 56.65 -18.20
N THR A 130 30.60 55.96 -17.49
CA THR A 130 30.84 54.62 -16.98
C THR A 130 30.69 53.59 -18.08
N VAL A 131 31.78 52.88 -18.38
CA VAL A 131 31.76 51.76 -19.32
C VAL A 131 31.18 50.53 -18.62
N LEU A 132 29.99 50.10 -19.04
CA LEU A 132 29.35 48.89 -18.52
C LEU A 132 29.73 47.67 -19.37
N LEU A 133 30.21 46.62 -18.70
CA LEU A 133 30.35 45.27 -19.25
C LEU A 133 29.01 44.55 -19.09
N GLY A 134 28.65 43.59 -19.95
CA GLY A 134 27.34 42.92 -19.86
C GLY A 134 27.06 42.24 -18.50
N LYS A 135 25.83 41.72 -18.32
CA LYS A 135 25.40 41.12 -17.06
C LYS A 135 26.12 39.81 -16.73
N GLN A 136 26.56 39.66 -15.48
CA GLN A 136 27.21 38.45 -14.96
C GLN A 136 26.18 37.52 -14.30
N GLN A 137 26.27 36.21 -14.58
CA GLN A 137 25.37 35.18 -14.02
C GLN A 137 26.11 34.28 -13.02
N HIS A 138 25.52 34.06 -11.85
CA HIS A 138 26.02 33.12 -10.85
C HIS A 138 24.96 32.07 -10.52
N TRP A 139 25.33 30.80 -10.62
CA TRP A 139 24.53 29.68 -10.13
C TRP A 139 25.30 28.92 -9.05
N GLY A 140 24.62 28.50 -7.97
CA GLY A 140 25.24 27.63 -6.97
C GLY A 140 25.86 28.36 -5.77
N LEU A 141 25.47 29.61 -5.50
CA LEU A 141 25.90 30.35 -4.30
C LEU A 141 25.26 29.83 -3.00
N HIS A 142 24.27 28.94 -3.12
CA HIS A 142 23.57 28.28 -2.04
C HIS A 142 22.74 29.15 -1.07
N PRO A 143 22.04 30.22 -1.53
CA PRO A 143 21.08 30.91 -0.67
C PRO A 143 19.92 29.98 -0.29
N LYS A 144 19.40 30.13 0.92
CA LYS A 144 18.25 29.36 1.43
C LYS A 144 16.94 30.09 1.26
N THR A 145 16.99 31.42 1.23
CA THR A 145 15.83 32.32 1.14
C THR A 145 16.06 33.40 0.08
N PRO A 146 15.00 34.06 -0.42
CA PRO A 146 15.12 35.19 -1.32
C PRO A 146 15.95 36.35 -0.73
N ASP A 147 15.83 36.60 0.58
CA ASP A 147 16.61 37.64 1.27
C ASP A 147 18.11 37.33 1.24
N GLU A 148 18.50 36.06 1.46
CA GLU A 148 19.91 35.65 1.34
C GLU A 148 20.41 35.76 -0.11
N ALA A 149 19.57 35.44 -1.10
CA ALA A 149 19.91 35.60 -2.51
C ALA A 149 20.14 37.09 -2.86
N GLN A 150 19.28 37.98 -2.36
CA GLN A 150 19.44 39.42 -2.53
C GLN A 150 20.71 39.92 -1.86
N VAL A 151 20.99 39.52 -0.62
CA VAL A 151 22.22 39.89 0.09
C VAL A 151 23.47 39.44 -0.69
N GLN A 152 23.51 38.19 -1.14
CA GLN A 152 24.64 37.67 -1.91
C GLN A 152 24.83 38.40 -3.25
N THR A 153 23.74 38.76 -3.92
CA THR A 153 23.77 39.55 -5.17
C THR A 153 24.28 40.96 -4.91
N THR A 154 23.80 41.63 -3.86
CA THR A 154 24.27 42.96 -3.45
C THR A 154 25.75 42.95 -3.10
N LEU A 155 26.24 41.96 -2.35
CA LEU A 155 27.66 41.84 -2.00
C LEU A 155 28.57 41.70 -3.22
N LEU A 156 28.16 40.88 -4.19
CA LEU A 156 28.89 40.73 -5.45
C LEU A 156 28.89 42.06 -6.23
N ASN A 157 27.78 42.80 -6.19
CA ASN A 157 27.67 44.08 -6.88
C ASN A 157 28.52 45.16 -6.21
N GLU A 158 28.51 45.23 -4.88
CA GLU A 158 29.38 46.12 -4.10
C GLU A 158 30.87 45.83 -4.34
N ALA A 159 31.25 44.55 -4.46
CA ALA A 159 32.61 44.16 -4.84
C ALA A 159 32.99 44.68 -6.24
N ASN A 160 32.05 44.69 -7.18
CA ASN A 160 32.29 45.26 -8.50
C ASN A 160 32.35 46.80 -8.46
N LEU A 161 31.42 47.45 -7.74
CA LEU A 161 31.32 48.91 -7.66
C LEU A 161 32.48 49.57 -6.91
N CYS A 162 32.95 48.99 -5.80
CA CYS A 162 34.02 49.59 -4.99
C CYS A 162 35.35 49.74 -5.75
N ARG A 163 35.51 49.04 -6.88
CA ARG A 163 36.69 49.07 -7.76
C ARG A 163 36.47 49.89 -9.04
N GLN A 164 35.30 50.50 -9.22
CA GLN A 164 35.00 51.37 -10.35
C GLN A 164 35.99 52.54 -10.42
N THR A 165 36.29 53.15 -9.28
CA THR A 165 37.26 54.23 -9.16
C THR A 165 38.37 53.80 -8.21
N VAL A 166 39.61 53.81 -8.69
CA VAL A 166 40.79 53.43 -7.92
C VAL A 166 41.81 54.55 -7.99
N ALA A 167 42.24 55.05 -6.84
CA ALA A 167 43.34 55.99 -6.71
C ALA A 167 44.64 55.25 -6.38
N ASN A 168 45.73 55.58 -7.07
CA ASN A 168 47.08 55.16 -6.72
C ASN A 168 47.88 56.39 -6.34
N GLY A 169 48.53 56.38 -5.19
CA GLY A 169 49.27 57.55 -4.71
C GLY A 169 50.59 57.19 -4.07
N SER A 170 51.39 58.24 -3.85
CA SER A 170 52.66 58.15 -3.12
C SER A 170 52.81 59.33 -2.17
N GLY A 171 53.46 59.12 -1.03
CA GLY A 171 53.66 60.15 -0.01
C GLY A 171 54.69 59.72 1.03
N ASN A 172 54.78 60.46 2.13
CA ASN A 172 55.64 60.17 3.28
C ASN A 172 54.89 60.23 4.63
N ILE A 173 53.58 59.98 4.63
CA ILE A 173 52.73 60.04 5.83
C ILE A 173 52.89 58.75 6.63
N VAL A 174 53.33 58.86 7.89
CA VAL A 174 53.65 57.69 8.72
C VAL A 174 52.40 57.10 9.37
N SER A 175 51.38 57.93 9.64
CA SER A 175 50.15 57.50 10.32
C SER A 175 49.16 56.77 9.41
N MET A 176 49.41 56.71 8.10
CA MET A 176 48.52 56.09 7.12
C MET A 176 48.72 54.56 7.09
N THR A 177 47.62 53.82 7.14
CA THR A 177 47.60 52.34 7.13
C THR A 177 46.42 51.85 6.28
N PRO A 178 46.41 50.57 5.84
CA PRO A 178 45.23 49.97 5.24
C PRO A 178 43.97 50.15 6.10
N MET A 179 42.83 50.26 5.43
CA MET A 179 41.50 50.54 5.97
C MET A 179 41.32 51.90 6.65
N LYS A 180 42.34 52.78 6.67
CA LYS A 180 42.16 54.19 7.06
C LYS A 180 41.55 55.01 5.93
N VAL A 181 40.67 55.94 6.31
CA VAL A 181 40.14 56.96 5.41
C VAL A 181 40.96 58.23 5.56
N PHE A 182 41.50 58.74 4.46
CA PHE A 182 42.14 60.04 4.40
C PHE A 182 41.36 61.01 3.52
N GLN A 183 41.46 62.30 3.82
CA GLN A 183 41.03 63.37 2.93
C GLN A 183 42.23 64.22 2.56
N THR A 184 42.22 64.81 1.38
CA THR A 184 43.22 65.80 0.98
C THR A 184 42.68 67.21 1.19
N ASP A 185 43.59 68.17 1.35
CA ASP A 185 43.22 69.60 1.32
C ASP A 185 42.67 70.06 -0.04
N THR A 186 42.92 69.29 -1.10
CA THR A 186 42.23 69.38 -2.39
C THR A 186 41.04 68.41 -2.42
N ALA A 187 39.85 68.88 -2.75
CA ALA A 187 38.67 68.03 -2.88
C ALA A 187 38.64 67.26 -4.21
N PHE A 188 38.26 65.98 -4.17
CA PHE A 188 38.08 65.13 -5.34
C PHE A 188 36.60 64.72 -5.45
N PRO A 189 35.88 65.08 -6.54
CA PRO A 189 34.46 64.75 -6.72
C PRO A 189 34.16 63.26 -6.64
N GLU A 190 35.13 62.41 -6.99
CA GLU A 190 35.00 60.96 -7.00
C GLU A 190 34.93 60.35 -5.58
N ALA A 191 35.42 61.06 -4.57
CA ALA A 191 35.57 60.58 -3.19
C ALA A 191 35.18 61.67 -2.17
N PRO A 192 33.90 62.11 -2.14
CA PRO A 192 33.44 63.18 -1.25
C PRO A 192 33.66 62.87 0.25
N ASP A 193 33.57 61.60 0.63
CA ASP A 193 33.74 61.15 2.02
C ASP A 193 35.19 60.75 2.35
N GLY A 194 36.12 61.04 1.45
CA GLY A 194 37.54 60.68 1.50
C GLY A 194 37.88 59.38 0.77
N TRP A 195 39.16 59.03 0.80
CA TRP A 195 39.73 57.85 0.17
C TRP A 195 40.07 56.79 1.22
N LEU A 196 39.53 55.58 1.03
CA LEU A 196 39.86 54.40 1.83
C LEU A 196 41.13 53.74 1.29
N VAL A 197 42.18 53.67 2.10
CA VAL A 197 43.41 52.97 1.74
C VAL A 197 43.17 51.46 1.77
N LEU A 198 43.49 50.74 0.69
CA LEU A 198 43.36 49.28 0.60
C LEU A 198 44.68 48.55 0.81
N SER A 199 45.76 49.08 0.24
CA SER A 199 47.09 48.48 0.31
C SER A 199 48.15 49.57 0.39
N MET A 200 49.25 49.26 1.04
CA MET A 200 50.41 50.14 1.16
C MET A 200 51.70 49.35 1.02
N GLU A 201 52.69 49.98 0.39
CA GLU A 201 54.07 49.52 0.37
C GLU A 201 54.94 50.65 0.93
N HIS A 202 55.74 50.34 1.95
CA HIS A 202 56.53 51.29 2.71
C HIS A 202 58.02 51.10 2.39
N SER A 203 58.75 52.20 2.20
CA SER A 203 60.19 52.19 1.93
C SER A 203 60.90 53.26 2.75
N GLY A 204 62.04 52.92 3.36
CA GLY A 204 62.86 53.84 4.12
C GLY A 204 64.20 53.21 4.49
N SER A 205 65.23 54.02 4.62
CA SER A 205 66.57 53.58 5.04
C SER A 205 67.22 54.64 5.94
N ARG A 206 68.42 54.36 6.48
CA ARG A 206 69.16 55.39 7.24
C ARG A 206 69.60 56.58 6.37
N ASP A 207 69.73 56.37 5.07
CA ASP A 207 70.24 57.35 4.10
C ASP A 207 69.13 57.87 3.16
N THR A 208 67.87 57.47 3.40
CA THR A 208 66.72 57.81 2.53
C THR A 208 65.50 58.09 3.39
N ALA A 209 64.82 59.21 3.12
CA ALA A 209 63.58 59.55 3.80
C ALA A 209 62.52 58.46 3.60
N TYR A 210 61.67 58.29 4.61
CA TYR A 210 60.52 57.40 4.53
C TYR A 210 59.58 57.83 3.39
N SER A 211 59.10 56.87 2.63
CA SER A 211 58.10 57.03 1.59
C SER A 211 57.18 55.82 1.57
N HIS A 212 55.98 56.00 1.03
CA HIS A 212 55.06 54.91 0.77
C HIS A 212 54.35 55.10 -0.56
N THR A 213 53.93 54.00 -1.15
CA THR A 213 52.94 53.96 -2.23
C THR A 213 51.69 53.25 -1.73
N PHE A 214 50.53 53.63 -2.25
CA PHE A 214 49.27 53.03 -1.81
C PHE A 214 48.24 52.96 -2.93
N THR A 215 47.27 52.07 -2.75
CA THR A 215 46.04 52.02 -3.55
C THR A 215 44.86 52.34 -2.64
N ALA A 216 43.92 53.14 -3.12
CA ALA A 216 42.73 53.56 -2.39
C ALA A 216 41.48 53.56 -3.26
N VAL A 217 40.32 53.50 -2.62
CA VAL A 217 38.99 53.57 -3.26
C VAL A 217 38.12 54.62 -2.55
N PRO A 218 37.06 55.14 -3.17
CA PRO A 218 36.19 56.11 -2.51
C PRO A 218 35.55 55.54 -1.23
N ALA A 219 35.66 56.26 -0.11
CA ALA A 219 35.26 55.77 1.22
C ALA A 219 33.74 55.76 1.44
N GLN A 220 32.95 56.37 0.56
CA GLN A 220 31.49 56.26 0.58
C GLN A 220 31.00 54.89 0.06
N LEU A 221 31.83 54.17 -0.69
CA LEU A 221 31.50 52.86 -1.23
C LEU A 221 31.86 51.76 -0.23
N ALA A 222 31.01 50.74 -0.14
CA ALA A 222 31.27 49.56 0.67
C ALA A 222 32.34 48.67 0.01
N PHE A 223 33.50 48.57 0.64
CA PHE A 223 34.59 47.73 0.20
C PHE A 223 34.27 46.27 0.51
N ARG A 224 34.45 45.42 -0.50
CA ARG A 224 34.30 43.97 -0.40
C ARG A 224 35.58 43.31 -0.92
N PRO A 225 36.16 42.34 -0.19
CA PRO A 225 37.29 41.57 -0.69
C PRO A 225 36.93 40.83 -1.99
N GLU A 226 37.93 40.60 -2.85
CA GLU A 226 37.74 39.79 -4.06
C GLU A 226 37.60 38.31 -3.69
N ARG A 227 36.71 37.60 -4.37
CA ARG A 227 36.55 36.14 -4.20
C ARG A 227 37.68 35.37 -4.90
N THR A 228 38.88 35.42 -4.33
CA THR A 228 40.10 34.79 -4.89
C THR A 228 40.43 33.46 -4.24
N THR A 229 39.94 33.21 -3.03
CA THR A 229 40.19 31.96 -2.32
C THR A 229 39.37 30.83 -3.00
N PRO A 230 40.03 29.78 -3.50
CA PRO A 230 39.33 28.68 -4.17
C PRO A 230 38.31 28.02 -3.25
N ARG A 231 37.10 27.76 -3.78
CA ARG A 231 36.10 26.97 -3.03
C ARG A 231 36.53 25.50 -2.97
N PRO A 232 36.41 24.84 -1.80
CA PRO A 232 36.70 23.42 -1.71
C PRO A 232 35.73 22.63 -2.61
N HIS A 233 36.26 21.60 -3.27
CA HIS A 233 35.52 20.88 -4.29
C HIS A 233 35.81 19.37 -4.23
N ILE A 234 34.76 18.57 -4.09
CA ILE A 234 34.80 17.09 -4.12
C ILE A 234 34.28 16.64 -5.48
N ALA A 235 35.20 16.31 -6.39
CA ALA A 235 34.87 15.95 -7.77
C ALA A 235 34.19 14.58 -7.91
N GLY A 236 34.41 13.67 -6.95
CA GLY A 236 33.91 12.30 -6.99
C GLY A 236 32.90 12.01 -5.89
N THR A 237 32.86 10.74 -5.47
CA THR A 237 32.04 10.31 -4.36
C THR A 237 32.88 9.90 -3.17
N LEU A 238 32.34 10.07 -1.97
CA LEU A 238 32.96 9.59 -0.74
C LEU A 238 32.11 8.46 -0.13
N PRO A 239 32.74 7.39 0.37
CA PRO A 239 32.02 6.37 1.11
C PRO A 239 31.54 6.96 2.44
N ALA A 240 30.33 6.63 2.86
CA ALA A 240 29.80 6.97 4.16
C ALA A 240 28.92 5.82 4.67
N ARG A 241 28.56 5.87 5.96
CA ARG A 241 27.64 4.89 6.55
C ARG A 241 26.45 5.59 7.14
N VAL A 242 25.27 5.02 6.93
CA VAL A 242 24.02 5.51 7.55
C VAL A 242 24.12 5.39 9.07
N THR A 243 23.79 6.47 9.78
CA THR A 243 23.75 6.54 11.24
C THR A 243 22.33 6.78 11.75
N ALA A 244 22.08 6.39 13.00
CA ALA A 244 20.80 6.56 13.68
C ALA A 244 21.04 6.98 15.14
N ALA A 245 20.00 7.49 15.80
CA ALA A 245 20.02 7.67 17.24
C ALA A 245 20.10 6.31 17.96
N GLU A 246 20.64 6.28 19.18
CA GLU A 246 20.79 5.05 19.95
C GLU A 246 19.49 4.25 20.05
N ASN A 247 19.60 2.92 19.94
CA ASN A 247 18.50 1.94 20.07
C ASN A 247 17.42 1.98 18.98
N CYS A 248 17.73 2.42 17.76
CA CYS A 248 16.80 2.35 16.63
C CYS A 248 16.74 0.93 16.04
N THR A 249 15.61 0.23 16.19
CA THR A 249 15.39 -1.10 15.58
C THR A 249 15.13 -1.04 14.07
N TYR A 250 14.65 0.11 13.58
CA TYR A 250 14.28 0.35 12.18
C TYR A 250 15.10 1.49 11.58
N ALA A 251 15.06 1.63 10.27
CA ALA A 251 15.69 2.74 9.55
C ALA A 251 15.23 4.10 10.11
N TYR A 252 16.19 4.98 10.39
CA TYR A 252 15.94 6.34 10.84
C TYR A 252 15.90 7.29 9.64
N ILE A 253 14.71 7.79 9.31
CA ILE A 253 14.48 8.78 8.25
C ILE A 253 13.68 9.95 8.81
N ASP A 254 13.94 11.15 8.30
CA ASP A 254 13.13 12.33 8.64
C ASP A 254 11.86 12.44 7.77
N ASP A 255 11.05 13.47 8.05
CA ASP A 255 9.78 13.73 7.33
C ASP A 255 9.96 13.97 5.82
N MET A 256 11.19 14.24 5.36
CA MET A 256 11.53 14.41 3.93
C MET A 256 12.18 13.15 3.34
N GLY A 257 12.25 12.04 4.09
CA GLY A 257 12.88 10.79 3.69
C GLY A 257 14.40 10.87 3.56
N ARG A 258 15.06 11.75 4.33
CA ARG A 258 16.51 11.94 4.37
C ARG A 258 17.15 11.10 5.47
N TYR A 259 18.44 10.85 5.31
CA TYR A 259 19.25 10.03 6.20
C TYR A 259 20.33 10.86 6.87
N ARG A 260 20.83 10.39 8.01
CA ARG A 260 22.10 10.87 8.57
C ARG A 260 23.19 9.88 8.23
N VAL A 261 24.38 10.40 8.04
CA VAL A 261 25.55 9.63 7.62
C VAL A 261 26.78 10.04 8.42
N LYS A 262 27.68 9.10 8.66
CA LYS A 262 29.02 9.39 9.17
C LYS A 262 29.95 9.69 8.00
N LEU A 263 30.49 10.91 7.97
CA LEU A 263 31.43 11.34 6.95
C LEU A 263 32.82 10.74 7.21
N PRO A 264 33.55 10.30 6.17
CA PRO A 264 34.82 9.61 6.35
C PRO A 264 35.98 10.53 6.76
N PHE A 265 35.83 11.84 6.55
CA PHE A 265 36.84 12.85 6.87
C PHE A 265 36.52 13.63 8.14
N ASP A 266 35.34 13.41 8.75
CA ASP A 266 35.00 14.00 10.03
C ASP A 266 35.61 13.11 11.13
N LEU A 267 36.62 13.66 11.81
CA LEU A 267 37.39 12.95 12.84
C LEU A 267 36.83 13.20 14.25
N ASP A 268 35.85 14.09 14.38
CA ASP A 268 35.24 14.40 15.67
C ASP A 268 34.28 13.29 16.11
N GLU A 269 34.13 13.15 17.42
CA GLU A 269 33.15 12.26 18.00
C GLU A 269 31.86 13.03 18.28
N TRP A 270 30.77 12.57 17.66
CA TRP A 270 29.44 13.12 17.83
C TRP A 270 28.55 12.13 18.57
N SER A 271 27.53 12.62 19.26
CA SER A 271 26.46 11.77 19.77
C SER A 271 25.79 11.01 18.61
N PRO A 272 25.31 9.78 18.81
CA PRO A 272 24.68 8.99 17.74
C PRO A 272 23.55 9.73 17.03
N GLY A 273 23.65 9.83 15.69
CA GLY A 273 22.73 10.61 14.87
C GLY A 273 23.05 12.11 14.83
N GLY A 274 24.19 12.54 15.36
CA GLY A 274 24.72 13.90 15.31
C GLY A 274 25.80 14.13 14.25
N GLU A 275 26.25 13.09 13.55
CA GLU A 275 27.46 13.09 12.71
C GLU A 275 27.30 13.87 11.39
N SER A 276 26.07 14.19 10.99
CA SER A 276 25.80 15.05 9.84
C SER A 276 24.40 15.63 9.87
N ARG A 277 24.18 16.66 9.05
CA ARG A 277 22.83 17.09 8.69
C ARG A 277 22.12 16.01 7.86
N PRO A 278 20.77 15.96 7.86
CA PRO A 278 20.03 15.05 6.98
C PRO A 278 20.36 15.26 5.49
N VAL A 279 20.71 14.18 4.80
CA VAL A 279 21.06 14.12 3.37
C VAL A 279 20.02 13.33 2.56
N ARG A 280 19.72 13.79 1.35
CA ARG A 280 18.75 13.13 0.46
C ARG A 280 19.31 11.84 -0.12
N LEU A 281 18.44 10.84 -0.30
CA LEU A 281 18.72 9.64 -1.09
C LEU A 281 18.22 9.81 -2.53
N ALA A 282 19.11 9.65 -3.51
CA ALA A 282 18.73 9.49 -4.91
C ALA A 282 17.96 8.17 -5.08
N LYS A 283 16.79 8.24 -5.73
CA LYS A 283 15.89 7.09 -5.91
C LYS A 283 15.79 6.73 -7.39
N PRO A 284 15.70 5.44 -7.76
CA PRO A 284 15.50 5.04 -9.16
C PRO A 284 14.18 5.56 -9.77
N TYR A 285 13.14 5.73 -8.94
CA TYR A 285 11.85 6.28 -9.35
C TYR A 285 11.19 7.00 -8.16
N ALA A 286 10.70 8.23 -8.37
CA ALA A 286 10.09 9.05 -7.32
C ALA A 286 9.09 10.08 -7.90
N GLY A 287 8.03 10.34 -7.13
CA GLY A 287 7.06 11.40 -7.32
C GLY A 287 6.37 11.76 -5.98
N PRO A 288 5.32 12.59 -5.98
CA PRO A 288 4.70 13.08 -4.74
C PRO A 288 4.14 11.97 -3.83
N GLU A 289 3.48 10.97 -4.42
CA GLU A 289 2.83 9.86 -3.68
C GLU A 289 3.19 8.48 -4.24
N TYR A 290 4.22 8.39 -5.10
CA TYR A 290 4.66 7.16 -5.74
C TYR A 290 6.18 7.10 -5.87
N GLY A 291 6.75 5.90 -5.99
CA GLY A 291 8.19 5.72 -6.19
C GLY A 291 8.72 4.41 -5.63
N ILE A 292 10.05 4.26 -5.66
CA ILE A 292 10.78 3.17 -5.02
C ILE A 292 11.52 3.75 -3.82
N HIS A 293 11.17 3.28 -2.62
CA HIS A 293 11.85 3.63 -1.38
C HIS A 293 12.04 2.37 -0.54
N PHE A 294 13.27 1.90 -0.45
CA PHE A 294 13.68 0.87 0.51
C PHE A 294 14.48 1.57 1.61
N PRO A 295 13.97 1.61 2.86
CA PRO A 295 14.66 2.31 3.94
C PRO A 295 16.06 1.74 4.17
N LEU A 296 17.06 2.62 4.26
CA LEU A 296 18.42 2.21 4.60
C LEU A 296 18.56 2.06 6.11
N HIS A 297 19.14 0.95 6.55
CA HIS A 297 19.37 0.68 7.96
C HIS A 297 20.71 1.25 8.42
N GLU A 298 20.87 1.39 9.73
CA GLU A 298 22.15 1.78 10.34
C GLU A 298 23.29 0.85 9.87
N GLY A 299 24.45 1.44 9.59
CA GLY A 299 25.64 0.71 9.12
C GLY A 299 25.68 0.47 7.61
N THR A 300 24.57 0.64 6.88
CA THR A 300 24.54 0.52 5.42
C THR A 300 25.54 1.48 4.77
N GLU A 301 26.42 0.94 3.93
CA GLU A 301 27.39 1.72 3.17
C GLU A 301 26.71 2.44 2.00
N VAL A 302 27.00 3.73 1.86
CA VAL A 302 26.43 4.60 0.85
C VAL A 302 27.50 5.44 0.17
N MET A 303 27.26 5.79 -1.09
CA MET A 303 28.08 6.77 -1.81
C MET A 303 27.50 8.16 -1.62
N LEU A 304 28.29 9.09 -1.11
CA LEU A 304 27.95 10.51 -1.06
C LEU A 304 28.48 11.22 -2.30
N SER A 305 27.58 11.89 -3.02
CA SER A 305 27.88 12.83 -4.08
C SER A 305 27.55 14.25 -3.61
N PHE A 306 28.13 15.25 -4.27
CA PHE A 306 28.08 16.64 -3.85
C PHE A 306 27.56 17.51 -5.00
N VAL A 307 26.53 18.31 -4.77
CA VAL A 307 25.94 19.16 -5.81
C VAL A 307 27.00 20.18 -6.27
N GLN A 308 27.39 20.13 -7.55
CA GLN A 308 28.51 20.91 -8.13
C GLN A 308 29.85 20.69 -7.40
N GLY A 309 30.04 19.53 -6.78
CA GLY A 309 31.21 19.24 -5.96
C GLY A 309 31.29 20.03 -4.65
N ASN A 310 30.26 20.79 -4.27
CA ASN A 310 30.25 21.59 -3.05
C ASN A 310 30.14 20.68 -1.81
N PRO A 311 31.15 20.64 -0.92
CA PRO A 311 31.16 19.82 0.30
C PRO A 311 29.97 20.05 1.24
N ASP A 312 29.35 21.24 1.19
CA ASP A 312 28.19 21.58 2.02
C ASP A 312 26.87 21.03 1.48
N ARG A 313 26.89 20.46 0.27
CA ARG A 313 25.72 19.95 -0.45
C ARG A 313 25.75 18.44 -0.72
N PRO A 314 26.01 17.56 0.28
CA PRO A 314 25.96 16.11 0.07
C PRO A 314 24.55 15.60 -0.18
N TYR A 315 24.49 14.52 -0.96
CA TYR A 315 23.36 13.62 -1.13
C TYR A 315 23.89 12.19 -1.36
N ILE A 316 23.11 11.18 -0.97
CA ILE A 316 23.41 9.78 -1.25
C ILE A 316 23.05 9.49 -2.71
N SER A 317 24.03 9.08 -3.50
CA SER A 317 23.86 8.72 -4.92
C SER A 317 23.70 7.23 -5.17
N GLY A 318 24.10 6.39 -4.22
CA GLY A 318 24.01 4.93 -4.32
C GLY A 318 24.25 4.21 -2.99
N VAL A 319 23.96 2.91 -2.98
CA VAL A 319 24.15 2.00 -1.85
C VAL A 319 25.14 0.92 -2.26
N MET A 320 26.06 0.56 -1.38
CA MET A 320 27.13 -0.39 -1.67
C MET A 320 27.16 -1.54 -0.66
N HIS A 321 27.73 -2.67 -1.07
CA HIS A 321 28.07 -3.79 -0.22
C HIS A 321 29.58 -3.81 0.03
N ASP A 322 29.99 -4.42 1.15
CA ASP A 322 31.40 -4.50 1.57
C ASP A 322 31.76 -5.93 2.03
N SER A 323 33.01 -6.16 2.44
CA SER A 323 33.45 -7.50 2.85
C SER A 323 32.81 -8.00 4.16
N ALA A 324 32.36 -7.09 5.03
CA ALA A 324 31.64 -7.44 6.25
C ALA A 324 30.12 -7.58 6.02
N HIS A 325 29.60 -6.90 4.99
CA HIS A 325 28.21 -6.89 4.57
C HIS A 325 28.12 -7.23 3.07
N PRO A 326 28.40 -8.49 2.68
CA PRO A 326 28.49 -8.88 1.28
C PRO A 326 27.12 -8.85 0.59
N ASP A 327 27.13 -8.82 -0.74
CA ASP A 327 25.91 -9.02 -1.51
C ASP A 327 25.30 -10.39 -1.19
N HIS A 328 23.97 -10.41 -1.08
CA HIS A 328 23.19 -11.60 -0.84
C HIS A 328 23.06 -12.54 -2.05
N ILE A 329 23.55 -12.15 -3.24
CA ILE A 329 23.74 -13.01 -4.41
C ILE A 329 25.20 -13.44 -4.50
N PRO A 330 25.58 -14.61 -3.94
CA PRO A 330 26.91 -15.18 -4.13
C PRO A 330 27.11 -15.76 -5.53
N ALA A 331 28.35 -16.11 -5.88
CA ALA A 331 28.72 -16.65 -7.19
C ALA A 331 27.87 -17.86 -7.64
N ASP A 332 27.52 -18.76 -6.72
CA ASP A 332 26.71 -19.96 -7.02
C ASP A 332 25.25 -19.64 -7.36
N TRP A 333 24.81 -18.38 -7.17
CA TRP A 333 23.45 -17.87 -7.42
C TRP A 333 23.44 -16.85 -8.57
N ASN A 334 24.41 -16.92 -9.49
CA ASN A 334 24.60 -15.95 -10.59
C ASN A 334 23.45 -15.85 -11.61
N THR A 335 22.51 -16.80 -11.64
CA THR A 335 21.30 -16.76 -12.48
C THR A 335 20.07 -16.23 -11.75
N ARG A 336 20.23 -15.78 -10.50
CA ARG A 336 19.14 -15.35 -9.64
C ARG A 336 19.03 -13.84 -9.57
N ASN A 337 17.84 -13.36 -9.88
CA ASN A 337 17.41 -11.99 -9.61
C ASN A 337 16.53 -11.99 -8.36
N VAL A 338 16.73 -11.03 -7.46
CA VAL A 338 15.89 -10.93 -6.27
C VAL A 338 15.80 -9.51 -5.73
N ILE A 339 14.59 -9.14 -5.33
CA ILE A 339 14.33 -8.00 -4.45
C ILE A 339 14.01 -8.60 -3.09
N ARG A 340 14.83 -8.31 -2.08
CA ARG A 340 14.70 -8.87 -0.73
C ARG A 340 14.75 -7.76 0.31
N THR A 341 13.73 -7.68 1.16
CA THR A 341 13.72 -6.75 2.30
C THR A 341 14.41 -7.34 3.53
N TRP A 342 14.71 -6.49 4.51
CA TRP A 342 15.28 -6.89 5.80
C TRP A 342 14.49 -8.01 6.49
N ALA A 343 13.16 -7.91 6.53
CA ALA A 343 12.26 -8.91 7.09
C ALA A 343 12.09 -10.18 6.20
N ASN A 344 12.94 -10.35 5.19
CA ASN A 344 12.94 -11.47 4.26
C ASN A 344 11.69 -11.56 3.36
N ASN A 345 10.96 -10.46 3.15
CA ASN A 345 9.97 -10.39 2.08
C ASN A 345 10.72 -10.37 0.76
N LYS A 346 10.36 -11.22 -0.19
CA LYS A 346 11.13 -11.39 -1.42
C LYS A 346 10.26 -11.57 -2.65
N LEU A 347 10.72 -10.95 -3.74
CA LEU A 347 10.39 -11.31 -5.11
C LEU A 347 11.67 -11.87 -5.73
N ARG A 348 11.69 -13.18 -5.98
CA ARG A 348 12.83 -13.90 -6.56
C ARG A 348 12.44 -14.41 -7.94
N MET A 349 13.32 -14.24 -8.92
CA MET A 349 13.22 -14.78 -10.27
C MET A 349 14.52 -15.55 -10.56
N GLU A 350 14.40 -16.83 -10.90
CA GLU A 350 15.52 -17.69 -11.26
C GLU A 350 15.51 -17.92 -12.77
N ASP A 351 16.63 -17.62 -13.43
CA ASP A 351 16.79 -17.74 -14.89
C ASP A 351 17.63 -18.96 -15.29
N GLN A 352 17.91 -19.87 -14.34
CA GLN A 352 18.60 -21.11 -14.64
C GLN A 352 17.76 -21.94 -15.64
N LYS A 353 18.29 -22.12 -16.86
CA LYS A 353 17.59 -22.76 -17.98
C LYS A 353 17.01 -24.13 -17.59
N GLY A 354 15.71 -24.32 -17.83
CA GLY A 354 14.95 -25.54 -17.48
C GLY A 354 14.60 -25.66 -16.00
N GLN A 355 14.95 -24.67 -15.18
CA GLN A 355 14.64 -24.58 -13.75
C GLN A 355 14.12 -23.18 -13.38
N GLU A 356 13.57 -22.48 -14.37
CA GLU A 356 13.07 -21.13 -14.24
C GLU A 356 11.90 -21.11 -13.25
N HIS A 357 11.91 -20.12 -12.36
CA HIS A 357 10.81 -19.96 -11.41
C HIS A 357 10.71 -18.55 -10.85
N ILE A 358 9.50 -18.19 -10.43
CA ILE A 358 9.21 -16.96 -9.69
C ILE A 358 8.71 -17.33 -8.30
N LYS A 359 9.24 -16.65 -7.28
CA LYS A 359 8.80 -16.77 -5.90
C LYS A 359 8.50 -15.40 -5.32
N LEU A 360 7.23 -15.17 -4.96
CA LEU A 360 6.81 -14.05 -4.15
C LEU A 360 6.47 -14.57 -2.76
N ALA A 361 7.22 -14.14 -1.74
CA ALA A 361 7.16 -14.78 -0.43
C ALA A 361 7.41 -13.82 0.72
N THR A 362 6.75 -14.10 1.85
CA THR A 362 7.10 -13.58 3.17
C THR A 362 7.39 -14.73 4.13
N ASP A 363 8.21 -14.49 5.15
CA ASP A 363 8.39 -15.45 6.24
C ASP A 363 7.17 -15.49 7.17
N TYR A 364 6.37 -14.42 7.23
CA TYR A 364 5.17 -14.36 8.05
C TYR A 364 4.13 -15.37 7.57
N GLN A 365 3.81 -16.35 8.43
CA GLN A 365 2.93 -17.48 8.12
C GLN A 365 3.35 -18.27 6.86
N LYS A 366 4.61 -18.10 6.45
CA LYS A 366 5.17 -18.64 5.21
C LYS A 366 4.22 -18.52 4.01
N SER A 367 3.62 -17.35 3.85
CA SER A 367 2.71 -17.03 2.75
C SER A 367 3.48 -16.80 1.45
N GLN A 368 3.18 -17.59 0.41
CA GLN A 368 4.00 -17.69 -0.80
C GLN A 368 3.15 -17.97 -2.05
N LEU A 369 3.55 -17.34 -3.16
CA LEU A 369 3.21 -17.74 -4.52
C LEU A 369 4.48 -18.22 -5.20
N ASN A 370 4.50 -19.49 -5.60
CA ASN A 370 5.59 -20.11 -6.35
C ASN A 370 5.09 -20.48 -7.76
N LEU A 371 5.86 -20.16 -8.80
CA LEU A 371 5.54 -20.41 -10.22
C LEU A 371 6.75 -21.05 -10.91
N GLY A 372 6.53 -22.05 -11.77
CA GLY A 372 7.59 -22.74 -12.51
C GLY A 372 8.21 -23.91 -11.73
N HIS A 373 9.53 -24.00 -11.70
CA HIS A 373 10.28 -25.03 -10.97
C HIS A 373 10.34 -24.74 -9.46
N ILE A 374 9.52 -25.43 -8.66
CA ILE A 374 9.34 -25.17 -7.23
C ILE A 374 10.42 -25.91 -6.43
N VAL A 375 11.30 -25.14 -5.75
CA VAL A 375 12.42 -25.67 -4.96
C VAL A 375 12.24 -25.52 -3.44
N ASP A 376 12.95 -26.36 -2.69
CA ASP A 376 13.16 -26.24 -1.25
C ASP A 376 14.27 -25.21 -0.90
N SER A 377 14.64 -25.10 0.38
CA SER A 377 15.72 -24.22 0.83
C SER A 377 17.10 -24.62 0.30
N ASN A 378 17.29 -25.88 -0.07
CA ASN A 378 18.53 -26.45 -0.61
C ASN A 378 18.59 -26.37 -2.14
N ARG A 379 17.60 -25.73 -2.78
CA ARG A 379 17.43 -25.63 -4.25
C ARG A 379 17.06 -26.95 -4.92
N ASN A 380 16.67 -27.97 -4.16
CA ASN A 380 16.20 -29.22 -4.76
C ASN A 380 14.74 -29.05 -5.19
N LYS A 381 14.38 -29.60 -6.35
CA LYS A 381 12.99 -29.70 -6.79
C LYS A 381 12.15 -30.38 -5.71
N ARG A 382 11.00 -29.81 -5.36
CA ARG A 382 10.11 -30.36 -4.33
C ARG A 382 9.33 -31.56 -4.87
N GLY A 383 9.93 -32.75 -4.75
CA GLY A 383 9.37 -33.99 -5.28
C GLY A 383 9.46 -34.07 -6.81
N GLU A 384 8.96 -35.18 -7.38
CA GLU A 384 9.01 -35.38 -8.84
C GLU A 384 8.14 -34.35 -9.60
N ASN A 385 7.00 -33.98 -9.01
CA ASN A 385 6.02 -33.04 -9.58
C ASN A 385 6.13 -31.62 -9.01
N GLY A 386 7.32 -31.21 -8.53
CA GLY A 386 7.58 -29.87 -7.99
C GLY A 386 7.59 -28.78 -9.06
N GLU A 387 6.58 -28.73 -9.92
CA GLU A 387 6.47 -27.85 -11.08
C GLU A 387 5.03 -27.30 -11.18
N GLY A 388 4.87 -26.14 -11.82
CA GLY A 388 3.56 -25.51 -12.02
C GLY A 388 3.36 -24.28 -11.13
N PHE A 389 2.29 -24.25 -10.34
CA PHE A 389 2.05 -23.15 -9.40
C PHE A 389 1.66 -23.68 -8.01
N GLU A 390 2.07 -22.95 -6.97
CA GLU A 390 1.65 -23.21 -5.59
C GLU A 390 1.30 -21.88 -4.91
N LEU A 391 0.05 -21.78 -4.46
CA LEU A 391 -0.39 -20.75 -3.51
C LEU A 391 -0.45 -21.39 -2.12
N ARG A 392 0.44 -20.98 -1.21
CA ARG A 392 0.60 -21.60 0.11
C ARG A 392 0.60 -20.57 1.22
N THR A 393 -0.02 -20.89 2.34
CA THR A 393 0.07 -20.15 3.60
C THR A 393 -0.19 -21.09 4.79
N ASP A 394 0.38 -20.78 5.95
CA ASP A 394 -0.01 -21.38 7.24
C ASP A 394 -1.18 -20.62 7.90
N GLY A 395 -1.57 -19.47 7.32
CA GLY A 395 -2.72 -18.68 7.74
C GLY A 395 -4.01 -19.03 6.98
N TRP A 396 -4.95 -18.09 6.94
CA TRP A 396 -6.19 -18.23 6.17
C TRP A 396 -5.95 -17.98 4.68
N GLY A 397 -6.55 -18.80 3.83
CA GLY A 397 -6.62 -18.60 2.39
C GLY A 397 -8.01 -18.17 1.94
N ALA A 398 -8.09 -17.18 1.05
CA ALA A 398 -9.35 -16.77 0.43
C ALA A 398 -9.15 -16.50 -1.07
N VAL A 399 -9.96 -17.13 -1.91
CA VAL A 399 -10.05 -16.87 -3.35
C VAL A 399 -11.44 -16.32 -3.63
N ARG A 400 -11.54 -15.06 -4.06
CA ARG A 400 -12.81 -14.36 -4.28
C ARG A 400 -12.82 -13.69 -5.65
N ALA A 401 -13.77 -14.08 -6.49
CA ALA A 401 -14.02 -13.46 -7.79
C ALA A 401 -15.51 -13.16 -7.92
N GLY A 402 -15.88 -11.87 -7.93
CA GLY A 402 -17.28 -11.43 -7.97
C GLY A 402 -18.03 -11.75 -9.26
N LYS A 403 -17.32 -12.23 -10.29
CA LYS A 403 -17.88 -12.68 -11.58
C LYS A 403 -17.84 -14.21 -11.75
N GLY A 404 -17.47 -14.95 -10.70
CA GLY A 404 -17.39 -16.41 -10.72
C GLY A 404 -15.96 -16.96 -10.79
N ILE A 405 -15.83 -18.27 -10.57
CA ILE A 405 -14.56 -19.01 -10.49
C ILE A 405 -14.65 -20.26 -11.36
N LEU A 406 -13.63 -20.50 -12.20
CA LEU A 406 -13.41 -21.77 -12.88
C LEU A 406 -12.19 -22.46 -12.26
N VAL A 407 -12.37 -23.68 -11.76
CA VAL A 407 -11.30 -24.58 -11.30
C VAL A 407 -11.26 -25.76 -12.26
N SER A 408 -10.25 -25.78 -13.15
CA SER A 408 -10.14 -26.77 -14.22
C SER A 408 -8.79 -27.48 -14.20
N ALA A 409 -8.83 -28.81 -14.40
CA ALA A 409 -7.65 -29.63 -14.70
C ALA A 409 -7.54 -29.96 -16.21
N GLN A 410 -8.28 -29.26 -17.07
CA GLN A 410 -8.15 -29.37 -18.52
C GLN A 410 -6.93 -28.56 -18.97
N ASN A 411 -6.09 -29.17 -19.81
CA ASN A 411 -4.95 -28.48 -20.37
C ASN A 411 -5.41 -27.51 -21.46
N GLN A 412 -4.81 -26.33 -21.52
CA GLN A 412 -5.16 -25.30 -22.49
C GLN A 412 -3.88 -24.61 -22.98
N ASP A 413 -3.86 -24.24 -24.26
CA ASP A 413 -2.88 -23.26 -24.74
C ASP A 413 -3.19 -21.89 -24.11
N ALA A 414 -2.17 -21.23 -23.55
CA ALA A 414 -2.29 -19.90 -22.93
C ALA A 414 -2.73 -18.79 -23.91
N ASN A 415 -2.73 -19.07 -25.23
CA ASN A 415 -3.30 -18.18 -26.25
C ASN A 415 -4.84 -18.21 -26.32
N GLY A 416 -5.49 -19.18 -25.69
CA GLY A 416 -6.95 -19.30 -25.64
C GLY A 416 -7.63 -18.30 -24.70
N LYS A 417 -8.95 -18.44 -24.54
CA LYS A 417 -9.69 -17.63 -23.56
C LYS A 417 -9.36 -18.11 -22.14
N VAL A 418 -9.15 -17.19 -21.20
CA VAL A 418 -8.89 -17.51 -19.77
C VAL A 418 -10.00 -18.37 -19.15
N LEU A 419 -11.25 -18.23 -19.63
CA LEU A 419 -12.42 -18.99 -19.18
C LEU A 419 -12.92 -19.95 -20.26
N ASP A 420 -12.02 -20.50 -21.08
CA ASP A 420 -12.41 -21.59 -21.98
C ASP A 420 -12.91 -22.78 -21.15
N MET A 421 -14.13 -23.20 -21.44
CA MET A 421 -14.86 -24.17 -20.64
C MET A 421 -15.77 -25.04 -21.52
N ASP A 422 -15.52 -25.12 -22.83
CA ASP A 422 -16.38 -25.84 -23.76
C ASP A 422 -16.56 -27.32 -23.35
N ASP A 423 -15.49 -27.98 -22.90
CA ASP A 423 -15.55 -29.35 -22.38
C ASP A 423 -16.39 -29.46 -21.10
N ALA A 424 -16.27 -28.48 -20.18
CA ALA A 424 -17.06 -28.46 -18.94
C ALA A 424 -18.55 -28.26 -19.24
N ILE A 425 -18.87 -27.37 -20.17
CA ILE A 425 -20.25 -27.13 -20.61
C ILE A 425 -20.81 -28.36 -21.32
N ALA A 426 -20.04 -29.04 -22.14
CA ALA A 426 -20.46 -30.29 -22.79
C ALA A 426 -20.80 -31.39 -21.75
N GLN A 427 -19.98 -31.53 -20.69
CA GLN A 427 -20.26 -32.46 -19.59
C GLN A 427 -21.57 -32.13 -18.86
N ILE A 428 -21.80 -30.83 -18.56
CA ILE A 428 -23.04 -30.38 -17.93
C ILE A 428 -24.24 -30.65 -18.85
N GLU A 429 -24.13 -30.35 -20.15
CA GLU A 429 -25.19 -30.62 -21.13
C GLU A 429 -25.55 -32.10 -21.22
N GLN A 430 -24.55 -32.99 -21.24
CA GLN A 430 -24.77 -34.44 -21.24
C GLN A 430 -25.50 -34.91 -19.97
N ALA A 431 -25.09 -34.43 -18.80
CA ALA A 431 -25.74 -34.75 -17.53
C ALA A 431 -27.20 -34.27 -17.50
N LEU A 432 -27.46 -33.03 -17.92
CA LEU A 432 -28.82 -32.49 -17.97
C LEU A 432 -29.72 -33.26 -18.96
N SER A 433 -29.16 -33.73 -20.08
CA SER A 433 -29.87 -34.57 -21.06
C SER A 433 -30.27 -35.93 -20.47
N LEU A 434 -29.37 -36.58 -19.73
CA LEU A 434 -29.66 -37.84 -19.05
C LEU A 434 -30.77 -37.69 -18.00
N ALA A 435 -30.68 -36.67 -17.14
CA ALA A 435 -31.71 -36.38 -16.14
C ALA A 435 -33.09 -36.17 -16.79
N LYS A 436 -33.14 -35.42 -17.90
CA LYS A 436 -34.38 -35.18 -18.66
C LYS A 436 -34.97 -36.47 -19.21
N SER A 437 -34.15 -37.38 -19.72
CA SER A 437 -34.61 -38.68 -20.24
C SER A 437 -35.22 -39.55 -19.14
N LEU A 438 -34.56 -39.63 -17.97
CA LEU A 438 -35.04 -40.41 -16.84
C LEU A 438 -36.34 -39.86 -16.26
N ASN A 439 -36.46 -38.53 -16.12
CA ASN A 439 -37.70 -37.91 -15.67
C ASN A 439 -38.86 -38.18 -16.65
N LYS A 440 -38.63 -38.09 -17.97
CA LYS A 440 -39.67 -38.44 -18.97
C LYS A 440 -40.13 -39.90 -18.83
N ALA A 441 -39.21 -40.82 -18.54
CA ALA A 441 -39.55 -42.22 -18.29
C ALA A 441 -40.39 -42.39 -17.01
N ALA A 442 -40.04 -41.68 -15.93
CA ALA A 442 -40.79 -41.69 -14.67
C ALA A 442 -42.22 -41.14 -14.85
N GLN A 443 -42.39 -40.02 -15.56
CA GLN A 443 -43.70 -39.43 -15.86
C GLN A 443 -44.60 -40.39 -16.66
N THR A 444 -44.03 -41.12 -17.62
CA THR A 444 -44.76 -42.13 -18.41
C THR A 444 -45.25 -43.28 -17.52
N ALA A 445 -44.55 -43.56 -16.42
CA ALA A 445 -44.93 -44.56 -15.43
C ALA A 445 -45.85 -44.01 -14.32
N ASN A 446 -46.45 -42.83 -14.52
CA ASN A 446 -47.26 -42.11 -13.53
C ASN A 446 -46.52 -41.78 -12.23
N ASN A 447 -45.18 -41.70 -12.26
CA ASN A 447 -44.38 -41.20 -11.16
C ASN A 447 -44.14 -39.70 -11.36
N HIS A 448 -45.17 -38.91 -11.04
CA HIS A 448 -45.22 -37.46 -11.25
C HIS A 448 -44.73 -36.72 -10.00
N HIS A 449 -43.60 -36.01 -10.06
CA HIS A 449 -43.30 -34.90 -9.13
C HIS A 449 -42.07 -34.04 -9.47
N THR A 450 -41.36 -34.27 -10.59
CA THR A 450 -40.14 -33.51 -10.89
C THR A 450 -40.44 -32.27 -11.74
N ASP A 451 -40.53 -31.10 -11.10
CA ASP A 451 -40.65 -29.78 -11.74
C ASP A 451 -39.30 -29.33 -12.33
N GLU A 452 -38.93 -29.89 -13.49
CA GLU A 452 -37.51 -29.98 -13.87
C GLU A 452 -37.10 -29.20 -15.13
N ALA A 453 -38.05 -28.67 -15.90
CA ALA A 453 -37.74 -28.09 -17.21
C ALA A 453 -37.12 -26.68 -17.14
N THR A 454 -37.63 -25.82 -16.25
CA THR A 454 -37.31 -24.38 -16.24
C THR A 454 -36.01 -24.06 -15.47
N GLN A 455 -35.69 -24.81 -14.42
CA GLN A 455 -34.58 -24.49 -13.52
C GLN A 455 -33.21 -24.96 -14.04
N ARG A 456 -33.16 -26.10 -14.75
CA ARG A 456 -31.92 -26.64 -15.35
C ARG A 456 -31.35 -25.74 -16.45
N GLY A 457 -32.21 -25.13 -17.26
CA GLY A 457 -31.79 -24.18 -18.31
C GLY A 457 -31.13 -22.94 -17.71
N ARG A 458 -31.74 -22.39 -16.63
CA ARG A 458 -31.21 -21.22 -15.92
C ARG A 458 -29.83 -21.48 -15.31
N LEU A 459 -29.63 -22.62 -14.65
CA LEU A 459 -28.32 -22.96 -14.07
C LEU A 459 -27.24 -23.08 -15.14
N LYS A 460 -27.53 -23.74 -16.25
CA LYS A 460 -26.61 -23.82 -17.39
C LYS A 460 -26.30 -22.43 -17.97
N ASP A 461 -27.32 -21.61 -18.20
CA ASP A 461 -27.14 -20.29 -18.81
C ASP A 461 -26.37 -19.32 -17.91
N ALA A 462 -26.54 -19.43 -16.59
CA ALA A 462 -25.80 -18.68 -15.59
C ALA A 462 -24.32 -19.10 -15.52
N LEU A 463 -24.05 -20.42 -15.61
CA LEU A 463 -22.70 -20.97 -15.54
C LEU A 463 -21.93 -20.86 -16.87
N LYS A 464 -22.61 -20.88 -18.01
CA LYS A 464 -21.97 -20.72 -19.32
C LYS A 464 -21.24 -19.38 -19.39
N ASP A 465 -19.95 -19.43 -19.70
CA ASP A 465 -19.03 -18.28 -19.70
C ASP A 465 -18.97 -17.55 -18.34
N LEU A 466 -19.45 -18.16 -17.25
CA LEU A 466 -19.66 -17.53 -15.94
C LEU A 466 -20.39 -16.18 -16.05
N LYS A 467 -21.52 -16.15 -16.76
CA LYS A 467 -22.37 -14.95 -16.88
C LYS A 467 -22.88 -14.43 -15.53
N GLU A 468 -23.05 -15.33 -14.56
CA GLU A 468 -23.33 -15.01 -13.17
C GLU A 468 -22.21 -15.52 -12.26
N ALA A 469 -22.20 -15.09 -10.99
CA ALA A 469 -21.19 -15.41 -10.00
C ALA A 469 -21.26 -16.88 -9.53
N GLY A 470 -20.93 -17.81 -10.41
CA GLY A 470 -20.90 -19.25 -10.16
C GLY A 470 -19.51 -19.81 -9.87
N LEU A 471 -19.46 -21.07 -9.47
CA LEU A 471 -18.25 -21.87 -9.35
C LEU A 471 -18.39 -23.11 -10.23
N ILE A 472 -17.44 -23.33 -11.14
CA ILE A 472 -17.34 -24.54 -11.94
C ILE A 472 -16.08 -25.29 -11.51
N GLN A 473 -16.23 -26.56 -11.15
CA GLN A 473 -15.12 -27.48 -10.90
C GLN A 473 -15.18 -28.60 -11.95
N THR A 474 -14.11 -28.76 -12.73
CA THR A 474 -14.05 -29.75 -13.81
C THR A 474 -12.69 -30.42 -13.90
N ALA A 475 -12.67 -31.71 -14.18
CA ALA A 475 -11.46 -32.47 -14.40
C ALA A 475 -11.75 -33.68 -15.31
N PRO A 476 -10.90 -33.96 -16.31
CA PRO A 476 -11.11 -35.09 -17.22
C PRO A 476 -10.92 -36.46 -16.55
N ALA A 477 -10.13 -36.52 -15.47
CA ALA A 477 -9.78 -37.76 -14.77
C ALA A 477 -10.51 -37.95 -13.43
N GLY A 478 -11.55 -37.14 -13.16
CA GLY A 478 -12.37 -37.21 -11.95
C GLY A 478 -12.07 -36.13 -10.90
N ILE A 479 -13.01 -35.98 -9.96
CA ILE A 479 -12.95 -35.03 -8.84
C ILE A 479 -13.26 -35.81 -7.56
N ALA A 480 -12.44 -35.61 -6.52
CA ALA A 480 -12.65 -36.21 -5.21
C ALA A 480 -12.76 -35.12 -4.15
N THR A 481 -13.78 -35.21 -3.29
CA THR A 481 -13.95 -34.37 -2.10
C THR A 481 -13.90 -35.25 -0.85
N ALA A 482 -13.05 -34.91 0.12
CA ALA A 482 -12.87 -35.70 1.34
C ALA A 482 -12.69 -34.80 2.58
N THR A 483 -13.14 -35.27 3.73
CA THR A 483 -12.95 -34.62 5.04
C THR A 483 -13.05 -35.68 6.14
N GLN A 484 -12.40 -35.45 7.28
CA GLN A 484 -12.55 -36.31 8.46
C GLN A 484 -13.84 -36.03 9.24
N GLN A 485 -14.43 -34.84 9.03
CA GLN A 485 -15.67 -34.43 9.67
C GLN A 485 -16.84 -34.61 8.68
N SER A 486 -17.65 -33.57 8.47
CA SER A 486 -18.86 -33.64 7.66
C SER A 486 -18.69 -32.94 6.31
N GLN A 487 -19.33 -33.47 5.27
CA GLN A 487 -19.59 -32.74 4.02
C GLN A 487 -21.06 -32.29 4.01
N LEU A 488 -21.30 -31.02 3.67
CA LEU A 488 -22.63 -30.43 3.57
C LEU A 488 -22.84 -29.84 2.18
N HIS A 489 -23.92 -30.24 1.51
CA HIS A 489 -24.38 -29.67 0.25
C HIS A 489 -25.77 -29.07 0.49
N THR A 490 -25.90 -27.77 0.34
CA THR A 490 -27.15 -27.03 0.60
C THR A 490 -27.45 -26.11 -0.57
N ALA A 491 -28.70 -26.10 -1.01
CA ALA A 491 -29.22 -25.15 -1.97
C ALA A 491 -30.61 -24.71 -1.55
N ASN A 492 -30.95 -23.43 -1.72
CA ASN A 492 -32.31 -22.93 -1.48
C ASN A 492 -33.30 -23.40 -2.55
N GLU A 493 -32.79 -23.75 -3.74
CA GLU A 493 -33.58 -24.30 -4.83
C GLU A 493 -33.38 -25.82 -4.90
N ASN A 494 -32.43 -26.32 -5.71
CA ASN A 494 -32.26 -27.75 -5.94
C ASN A 494 -30.81 -28.22 -5.82
N ILE A 495 -30.67 -29.49 -5.45
CA ILE A 495 -29.42 -30.25 -5.57
C ILE A 495 -29.64 -31.34 -6.64
N HIS A 496 -28.79 -31.35 -7.66
CA HIS A 496 -28.83 -32.37 -8.71
C HIS A 496 -27.62 -33.31 -8.56
N LEU A 497 -27.88 -34.60 -8.40
CA LEU A 497 -26.87 -35.67 -8.40
C LEU A 497 -27.10 -36.55 -9.62
N VAL A 498 -26.28 -36.37 -10.67
CA VAL A 498 -26.45 -37.05 -11.95
C VAL A 498 -25.19 -37.84 -12.27
N SER A 499 -25.36 -39.13 -12.57
CA SER A 499 -24.28 -40.05 -12.94
C SER A 499 -24.59 -40.71 -14.27
N GLY A 500 -23.61 -40.75 -15.18
CA GLY A 500 -23.73 -41.47 -16.46
C GLY A 500 -23.79 -42.99 -16.32
N SER A 501 -23.27 -43.53 -15.21
CA SER A 501 -23.28 -44.96 -14.88
C SER A 501 -24.06 -45.24 -13.60
N HIS A 502 -23.37 -45.42 -12.46
CA HIS A 502 -24.00 -45.74 -11.18
C HIS A 502 -23.92 -44.54 -10.22
N THR A 503 -24.92 -44.41 -9.36
CA THR A 503 -24.86 -43.55 -8.18
C THR A 503 -24.87 -44.46 -6.96
N ASP A 504 -23.70 -44.62 -6.35
CA ASP A 504 -23.53 -45.47 -5.17
C ASP A 504 -23.55 -44.61 -3.90
N ILE A 505 -24.47 -44.89 -2.99
CA ILE A 505 -24.59 -44.21 -1.69
C ILE A 505 -24.38 -45.24 -0.59
N SER A 506 -23.26 -45.14 0.12
CA SER A 506 -22.90 -46.03 1.22
C SER A 506 -22.79 -45.25 2.52
N ALA A 507 -23.43 -45.74 3.58
CA ALA A 507 -23.39 -45.13 4.92
C ALA A 507 -22.88 -46.16 5.94
N GLY A 508 -21.93 -45.76 6.80
CA GLY A 508 -21.38 -46.64 7.83
C GLY A 508 -22.35 -46.92 9.00
N GLN A 509 -23.40 -46.12 9.14
CA GLN A 509 -24.43 -46.30 10.18
C GLN A 509 -25.83 -46.33 9.57
N SER A 510 -26.40 -45.17 9.25
CA SER A 510 -27.76 -45.04 8.73
C SER A 510 -27.81 -44.19 7.46
N LEU A 511 -28.64 -44.60 6.50
CA LEU A 511 -29.07 -43.77 5.39
C LEU A 511 -30.49 -43.26 5.68
N THR A 512 -30.64 -41.95 5.86
CA THR A 512 -31.92 -41.30 6.18
C THR A 512 -32.31 -40.32 5.08
N ALA A 513 -33.56 -40.39 4.62
CA ALA A 513 -34.12 -39.46 3.65
C ALA A 513 -35.43 -38.88 4.18
N HIS A 514 -35.53 -37.55 4.20
CA HIS A 514 -36.73 -36.81 4.57
C HIS A 514 -37.08 -35.83 3.46
N ALA A 515 -38.35 -35.78 3.07
CA ALA A 515 -38.88 -34.83 2.09
C ALA A 515 -40.14 -34.18 2.66
N ALA A 516 -40.31 -32.88 2.41
CA ALA A 516 -41.49 -32.14 2.87
C ALA A 516 -42.77 -32.52 2.11
N GLU A 517 -42.63 -32.92 0.84
CA GLU A 517 -43.76 -33.31 -0.02
C GLU A 517 -43.75 -34.81 -0.32
N SER A 518 -42.78 -35.30 -1.08
CA SER A 518 -42.76 -36.70 -1.53
C SER A 518 -41.34 -37.26 -1.65
N VAL A 519 -41.21 -38.57 -1.41
CA VAL A 519 -40.02 -39.36 -1.76
C VAL A 519 -40.39 -40.25 -2.93
N ASN A 520 -39.80 -39.98 -4.10
CA ASN A 520 -40.10 -40.71 -5.34
C ASN A 520 -38.93 -41.60 -5.73
N LEU A 521 -39.16 -42.91 -5.76
CA LEU A 521 -38.17 -43.91 -6.20
C LEU A 521 -38.65 -44.58 -7.49
N PHE A 522 -37.83 -44.51 -8.54
CA PHE A 522 -38.16 -45.05 -9.85
C PHE A 522 -36.99 -45.87 -10.40
N ALA A 523 -37.29 -47.06 -10.93
CA ALA A 523 -36.34 -47.88 -11.67
C ALA A 523 -36.96 -48.26 -13.02
N GLN A 524 -36.28 -47.90 -14.12
CA GLN A 524 -36.83 -48.07 -15.47
C GLN A 524 -36.80 -49.53 -15.96
N SER A 525 -35.71 -50.27 -15.71
CA SER A 525 -35.45 -51.52 -16.42
C SER A 525 -35.18 -52.74 -15.53
N SER A 526 -34.59 -52.57 -14.35
CA SER A 526 -34.13 -53.69 -13.50
C SER A 526 -34.88 -53.84 -12.17
N GLY A 527 -35.98 -53.09 -11.99
CA GLY A 527 -36.82 -53.12 -10.79
C GLY A 527 -36.17 -52.54 -9.54
N ILE A 528 -36.87 -52.66 -8.41
CA ILE A 528 -36.44 -52.15 -7.10
C ILE A 528 -36.23 -53.33 -6.14
N LYS A 529 -35.12 -53.33 -5.39
CA LYS A 529 -34.84 -54.27 -4.30
C LYS A 529 -34.82 -53.51 -2.98
N MET A 530 -35.72 -53.84 -2.06
CA MET A 530 -35.76 -53.30 -0.69
C MET A 530 -35.61 -54.46 0.30
N GLN A 531 -34.49 -54.51 1.03
CA GLN A 531 -34.14 -55.66 1.86
C GLN A 531 -33.48 -55.19 3.16
N ALA A 532 -33.85 -55.84 4.27
CA ALA A 532 -33.13 -55.75 5.54
C ALA A 532 -32.58 -57.14 5.87
N ASN A 533 -31.25 -57.27 5.99
CA ASN A 533 -30.62 -58.53 6.39
C ASN A 533 -30.96 -58.89 7.86
N GLN A 534 -31.03 -57.86 8.70
CA GLN A 534 -31.49 -57.93 10.09
C GLN A 534 -32.36 -56.70 10.37
N GLY A 535 -33.27 -56.81 11.34
CA GLY A 535 -34.23 -55.77 11.66
C GLY A 535 -35.51 -55.82 10.82
N THR A 536 -36.51 -55.05 11.24
CA THR A 536 -37.85 -55.04 10.63
C THR A 536 -37.90 -54.11 9.43
N VAL A 537 -38.52 -54.56 8.33
CA VAL A 537 -38.96 -53.68 7.25
C VAL A 537 -40.36 -53.16 7.60
N THR A 538 -40.50 -51.85 7.76
CA THR A 538 -41.76 -51.18 8.10
C THR A 538 -42.17 -50.23 6.98
N VAL A 539 -43.39 -50.39 6.45
CA VAL A 539 -43.99 -49.51 5.43
C VAL A 539 -45.34 -49.04 5.96
N GLN A 540 -45.56 -47.72 6.00
CA GLN A 540 -46.77 -47.12 6.57
C GLN A 540 -47.21 -45.92 5.74
N ALA A 541 -48.51 -45.84 5.46
CA ALA A 541 -49.18 -44.60 5.09
C ALA A 541 -49.97 -44.14 6.33
N GLN A 542 -49.42 -43.20 7.10
CA GLN A 542 -49.95 -42.88 8.43
C GLN A 542 -51.24 -42.05 8.39
N ASN A 543 -51.48 -41.32 7.30
CA ASN A 543 -52.65 -40.46 7.11
C ASN A 543 -53.29 -40.61 5.72
N ASP A 544 -52.90 -41.63 4.94
CA ASP A 544 -53.36 -41.82 3.57
C ASP A 544 -53.39 -43.30 3.18
N GLU A 545 -53.75 -43.61 1.93
CA GLU A 545 -53.82 -44.96 1.39
C GLU A 545 -52.43 -45.59 1.18
N LEU A 546 -52.28 -46.87 1.56
CA LEU A 546 -51.16 -47.70 1.16
C LEU A 546 -51.55 -48.59 -0.02
N GLN A 547 -50.99 -48.34 -1.21
CA GLN A 547 -51.21 -49.16 -2.41
C GLN A 547 -50.03 -50.08 -2.71
N LEU A 548 -50.30 -51.38 -2.93
CA LEU A 548 -49.32 -52.39 -3.35
C LEU A 548 -49.85 -53.14 -4.58
N ASN A 549 -49.50 -52.65 -5.77
CA ASN A 549 -50.02 -53.17 -7.05
C ASN A 549 -48.94 -53.93 -7.83
N ALA A 550 -49.32 -55.05 -8.46
CA ALA A 550 -48.47 -55.82 -9.38
C ALA A 550 -49.26 -56.19 -10.64
N LEU A 551 -48.65 -56.02 -11.82
CA LEU A 551 -49.24 -56.46 -13.10
C LEU A 551 -49.24 -57.99 -13.24
N LYS A 552 -48.21 -58.64 -12.70
CA LYS A 552 -48.08 -60.10 -12.62
C LYS A 552 -48.48 -60.56 -11.23
N ASP A 553 -47.87 -61.64 -10.76
CA ASP A 553 -48.18 -62.22 -9.45
C ASP A 553 -47.74 -61.31 -8.30
N ALA A 554 -48.60 -61.17 -7.29
CA ALA A 554 -48.27 -60.58 -6.00
C ALA A 554 -48.20 -61.69 -4.94
N MET A 555 -47.10 -61.76 -4.18
CA MET A 555 -46.89 -62.77 -3.14
C MET A 555 -46.67 -62.11 -1.77
N LEU A 556 -47.51 -62.45 -0.80
CA LEU A 556 -47.35 -62.09 0.61
C LEU A 556 -47.16 -63.37 1.43
N THR A 557 -45.97 -63.56 1.97
CA THR A 557 -45.60 -64.81 2.66
C THR A 557 -44.85 -64.55 3.97
N SER A 558 -45.06 -65.44 4.94
CA SER A 558 -44.21 -65.56 6.12
C SER A 558 -43.67 -67.00 6.14
N SER A 559 -42.35 -67.16 6.02
CA SER A 559 -41.74 -68.50 5.88
C SER A 559 -41.67 -69.29 7.19
N ALA A 560 -41.64 -68.61 8.33
CA ALA A 560 -41.54 -69.23 9.65
C ALA A 560 -42.57 -68.70 10.67
N GLY A 561 -43.24 -67.58 10.34
CA GLY A 561 -44.15 -66.89 11.25
C GLY A 561 -45.59 -66.95 10.75
N LYS A 562 -46.30 -65.83 10.95
CA LYS A 562 -47.70 -65.66 10.56
C LYS A 562 -47.86 -64.49 9.60
N VAL A 563 -48.86 -64.58 8.73
CA VAL A 563 -49.40 -63.43 7.99
C VAL A 563 -50.63 -62.94 8.75
N THR A 564 -50.69 -61.65 9.07
CA THR A 564 -51.84 -61.03 9.75
C THR A 564 -52.38 -59.92 8.87
N ILE A 565 -53.64 -60.02 8.49
CA ILE A 565 -54.39 -59.00 7.74
C ILE A 565 -55.53 -58.57 8.65
N ALA A 566 -55.55 -57.30 9.04
CA ALA A 566 -56.53 -56.73 9.94
C ALA A 566 -56.92 -55.33 9.47
N ALA A 567 -58.21 -55.00 9.52
CA ALA A 567 -58.75 -53.69 9.19
C ALA A 567 -59.80 -53.29 10.23
N LYS A 568 -60.02 -51.98 10.38
CA LYS A 568 -61.03 -51.45 11.31
C LYS A 568 -62.45 -51.60 10.76
N GLU A 569 -62.63 -51.30 9.47
CA GLU A 569 -63.95 -51.24 8.82
C GLU A 569 -64.23 -52.51 7.99
N GLU A 570 -63.37 -52.84 7.01
CA GLU A 570 -63.62 -53.93 6.07
C GLU A 570 -62.34 -54.62 5.58
N ILE A 571 -62.39 -55.95 5.40
CA ILE A 571 -61.43 -56.71 4.59
C ILE A 571 -62.19 -57.37 3.43
N LEU A 572 -61.78 -57.11 2.19
CA LEU A 572 -62.32 -57.75 0.99
C LEU A 572 -61.23 -58.52 0.24
N ILE A 573 -61.40 -59.83 0.11
CA ILE A 573 -60.57 -60.69 -0.75
C ILE A 573 -61.42 -61.09 -1.94
N THR A 574 -61.04 -60.71 -3.16
CA THR A 574 -61.86 -60.92 -4.37
C THR A 574 -61.06 -61.48 -5.54
N CYS A 575 -61.67 -62.34 -6.34
CA CYS A 575 -61.11 -62.87 -7.58
C CYS A 575 -62.22 -63.18 -8.59
N LYS A 576 -62.25 -62.45 -9.72
CA LYS A 576 -63.21 -62.64 -10.82
C LYS A 576 -64.68 -62.77 -10.37
N GLY A 577 -65.07 -61.99 -9.35
CA GLY A 577 -66.44 -61.94 -8.80
C GLY A 577 -66.71 -62.87 -7.61
N ALA A 578 -65.84 -63.85 -7.31
CA ALA A 578 -65.90 -64.57 -6.04
C ALA A 578 -65.19 -63.77 -4.94
N TYR A 579 -65.73 -63.76 -3.72
CA TYR A 579 -65.15 -62.98 -2.63
C TYR A 579 -65.36 -63.57 -1.24
N ILE A 580 -64.52 -63.12 -0.31
CA ILE A 580 -64.71 -63.22 1.14
C ILE A 580 -64.64 -61.78 1.67
N LYS A 581 -65.72 -61.33 2.32
CA LYS A 581 -65.80 -60.01 2.96
C LYS A 581 -65.94 -60.17 4.46
N LEU A 582 -65.16 -59.42 5.22
CA LEU A 582 -65.20 -59.33 6.68
C LEU A 582 -65.55 -57.89 7.06
N SER A 583 -66.73 -57.66 7.62
CA SER A 583 -67.22 -56.31 7.98
C SER A 583 -68.22 -56.38 9.13
N ASN A 584 -68.19 -55.44 10.08
CA ASN A 584 -69.15 -55.38 11.20
C ASN A 584 -69.31 -56.68 12.02
N GLY A 585 -68.26 -57.51 12.09
CA GLY A 585 -68.30 -58.82 12.75
C GLY A 585 -68.95 -59.94 11.93
N GLU A 586 -69.39 -59.66 10.70
CA GLU A 586 -69.96 -60.62 9.76
C GLU A 586 -68.88 -61.18 8.81
N VAL A 587 -69.02 -62.45 8.45
CA VAL A 587 -68.24 -63.12 7.40
C VAL A 587 -69.17 -63.44 6.23
N GLU A 588 -69.01 -62.74 5.11
CA GLU A 588 -69.79 -62.94 3.89
C GLU A 588 -68.96 -63.66 2.82
N ILE A 589 -69.42 -64.83 2.37
CA ILE A 589 -68.76 -65.63 1.32
C ILE A 589 -69.67 -65.65 0.09
N GLY A 590 -69.32 -64.88 -0.94
CA GLY A 590 -70.09 -64.80 -2.19
C GLY A 590 -69.38 -65.48 -3.36
N SER A 591 -70.16 -66.16 -4.21
CA SER A 591 -69.65 -66.74 -5.46
C SER A 591 -70.70 -66.66 -6.57
N PRO A 592 -70.34 -66.23 -7.79
CA PRO A 592 -71.22 -66.31 -8.95
C PRO A 592 -71.40 -67.75 -9.47
N LYS A 593 -70.72 -68.74 -8.87
CA LYS A 593 -70.83 -70.17 -9.19
C LYS A 593 -71.12 -70.98 -7.91
N VAL A 594 -70.24 -71.91 -7.56
CA VAL A 594 -70.40 -72.84 -6.43
C VAL A 594 -69.35 -72.54 -5.37
N VAL A 595 -69.78 -72.37 -4.12
CA VAL A 595 -68.90 -72.44 -2.95
C VAL A 595 -68.74 -73.92 -2.57
N ARG A 596 -67.53 -74.47 -2.66
CA ARG A 596 -67.26 -75.88 -2.35
C ARG A 596 -66.40 -75.98 -1.08
N VAL A 597 -67.01 -76.44 0.01
CA VAL A 597 -66.32 -76.77 1.27
C VAL A 597 -65.96 -78.26 1.26
N ARG A 598 -64.69 -78.62 1.47
CA ARG A 598 -64.20 -80.01 1.50
C ARG A 598 -63.70 -80.39 2.90
N ALA A 599 -64.60 -80.44 3.88
CA ALA A 599 -64.36 -80.84 5.28
C ALA A 599 -65.71 -80.91 6.06
N PRO A 600 -65.77 -81.46 7.29
CA PRO A 600 -66.88 -81.23 8.22
C PRO A 600 -66.94 -79.74 8.60
N LEU A 601 -68.08 -79.08 8.37
CA LEU A 601 -68.32 -77.71 8.81
C LEU A 601 -69.01 -77.74 10.18
N VAL A 602 -68.36 -77.17 11.20
CA VAL A 602 -68.93 -77.01 12.54
C VAL A 602 -69.14 -75.52 12.80
N VAL A 603 -70.38 -75.12 13.00
CA VAL A 603 -70.74 -73.75 13.42
C VAL A 603 -71.07 -73.82 14.91
N THR A 604 -70.21 -73.23 15.74
CA THR A 604 -70.38 -73.15 17.19
C THR A 604 -70.95 -71.78 17.59
N ILE A 605 -71.05 -71.53 18.90
CA ILE A 605 -71.37 -70.19 19.43
C ILE A 605 -70.35 -69.13 18.95
N PRO A 606 -70.75 -67.85 18.86
CA PRO A 606 -69.87 -66.75 18.45
C PRO A 606 -68.60 -66.65 19.31
N SER A 607 -67.49 -66.29 18.67
CA SER A 607 -66.20 -66.05 19.33
C SER A 607 -65.52 -64.83 18.70
N ASN A 608 -64.66 -64.15 19.47
CA ASN A 608 -64.00 -62.91 19.13
C ASN A 608 -62.49 -63.04 19.41
N VAL A 609 -61.66 -62.56 18.48
CA VAL A 609 -60.21 -62.38 18.70
C VAL A 609 -59.88 -60.89 18.60
N PRO A 610 -59.51 -60.21 19.70
CA PRO A 610 -59.12 -58.80 19.63
C PRO A 610 -57.72 -58.67 19.01
N VAL A 611 -57.63 -57.88 17.93
CA VAL A 611 -56.34 -57.47 17.33
C VAL A 611 -56.14 -55.99 17.58
N LYS A 612 -55.02 -55.62 18.19
CA LYS A 612 -54.67 -54.21 18.39
C LYS A 612 -54.12 -53.64 17.09
N LEU A 613 -54.89 -52.77 16.44
CA LEU A 613 -54.44 -52.01 15.26
C LEU A 613 -53.48 -50.88 15.69
N PRO A 614 -52.54 -50.47 14.81
CA PRO A 614 -51.70 -49.29 15.05
C PRO A 614 -52.57 -48.04 15.23
N ASP A 615 -52.22 -47.21 16.22
CA ASP A 615 -52.85 -45.92 16.46
C ASP A 615 -51.98 -44.81 15.85
N PHE A 616 -52.40 -44.30 14.68
CA PHE A 616 -51.73 -43.18 14.04
C PHE A 616 -52.33 -41.87 14.55
N LYS A 617 -51.52 -41.10 15.29
CA LYS A 617 -51.94 -39.78 15.76
C LYS A 617 -52.00 -38.80 14.60
N GLN A 618 -53.04 -37.98 14.58
CA GLN A 618 -53.17 -36.89 13.63
C GLN A 618 -52.01 -35.89 13.82
N ILE A 619 -51.25 -35.64 12.76
CA ILE A 619 -50.20 -34.61 12.73
C ILE A 619 -50.84 -33.32 12.23
N TYR A 620 -50.56 -32.20 12.90
CA TYR A 620 -51.03 -30.88 12.49
C TYR A 620 -49.90 -30.18 11.76
N SER A 621 -50.17 -29.69 10.55
CA SER A 621 -49.19 -28.95 9.75
C SER A 621 -49.76 -27.58 9.35
N GLY A 622 -48.95 -26.54 9.40
CA GLY A 622 -49.35 -25.19 9.04
C GLY A 622 -48.34 -24.47 8.16
N ARG A 623 -48.83 -23.73 7.16
CA ARG A 623 -48.08 -22.74 6.38
C ARG A 623 -48.75 -21.38 6.54
N TYR A 624 -47.97 -20.33 6.70
CA TYR A 624 -48.49 -18.98 6.93
C TYR A 624 -48.06 -18.05 5.80
N ILE A 625 -48.94 -17.13 5.40
CA ILE A 625 -48.59 -16.04 4.49
C ILE A 625 -48.36 -14.81 5.34
N LEU A 626 -47.13 -14.31 5.35
CA LEU A 626 -46.84 -13.07 6.07
C LEU A 626 -47.35 -11.89 5.26
N ARG A 627 -48.13 -11.03 5.91
CA ARG A 627 -48.63 -9.77 5.33
C ARG A 627 -48.17 -8.61 6.18
N ASP A 628 -47.78 -7.53 5.52
CA ASP A 628 -47.41 -6.31 6.19
C ASP A 628 -48.65 -5.74 6.91
N ARG A 629 -48.50 -5.44 8.20
CA ARG A 629 -49.62 -5.06 9.06
C ARG A 629 -50.30 -3.77 8.61
N LYS A 630 -49.57 -2.84 7.97
CA LYS A 630 -50.09 -1.53 7.54
C LYS A 630 -50.67 -1.58 6.13
N THR A 631 -49.99 -2.25 5.21
CA THR A 631 -50.32 -2.22 3.77
C THR A 631 -51.11 -3.45 3.32
N GLN A 632 -51.22 -4.50 4.17
CA GLN A 632 -51.82 -5.80 3.86
C GLN A 632 -51.20 -6.53 2.66
N LYS A 633 -50.08 -6.01 2.13
CA LYS A 633 -49.31 -6.62 1.05
C LYS A 633 -48.54 -7.82 1.58
N VAL A 634 -48.38 -8.81 0.71
CA VAL A 634 -47.62 -10.03 0.98
C VAL A 634 -46.15 -9.68 1.17
N VAL A 635 -45.55 -10.18 2.24
CA VAL A 635 -44.15 -9.97 2.60
C VAL A 635 -43.32 -11.08 1.97
N ARG A 636 -42.63 -10.77 0.86
CA ARG A 636 -41.85 -11.73 0.05
C ARG A 636 -40.36 -11.60 0.36
N ASN A 637 -39.62 -12.72 0.30
CA ASN A 637 -38.16 -12.78 0.44
C ASN A 637 -37.64 -12.07 1.71
N ARG A 638 -38.36 -12.19 2.83
CA ARG A 638 -38.01 -11.54 4.10
C ARG A 638 -37.77 -12.57 5.20
N PRO A 639 -36.73 -12.38 6.04
CA PRO A 639 -36.49 -13.24 7.19
C PRO A 639 -37.62 -13.12 8.22
N TYR A 640 -37.92 -14.23 8.88
CA TYR A 640 -38.89 -14.34 9.96
C TYR A 640 -38.41 -15.35 11.01
N THR A 641 -38.85 -15.17 12.25
CA THR A 641 -38.72 -16.17 13.32
C THR A 641 -40.13 -16.58 13.77
N LEU A 642 -40.41 -17.87 13.73
CA LEU A 642 -41.66 -18.47 14.19
C LEU A 642 -41.40 -19.20 15.51
N THR A 643 -42.11 -18.81 16.57
CA THR A 643 -42.02 -19.42 17.90
C THR A 643 -43.25 -20.29 18.16
N LEU A 644 -43.03 -21.56 18.53
CA LEU A 644 -44.07 -22.51 18.95
C LEU A 644 -44.43 -22.34 20.45
N GLU A 645 -45.52 -22.95 20.93
CA GLU A 645 -45.94 -22.82 22.35
C GLU A 645 -44.93 -23.44 23.33
N ASP A 646 -44.14 -24.42 22.88
CA ASP A 646 -43.05 -25.02 23.66
C ASP A 646 -41.78 -24.16 23.73
N GLY A 647 -41.79 -22.99 23.08
CA GLY A 647 -40.67 -22.05 23.02
C GLY A 647 -39.65 -22.35 21.93
N SER A 648 -39.83 -23.41 21.13
CA SER A 648 -38.95 -23.69 19.99
C SER A 648 -39.11 -22.62 18.90
N GLN A 649 -37.97 -22.18 18.35
CA GLN A 649 -37.90 -21.13 17.33
C GLN A 649 -37.46 -21.70 16.00
N ILE A 650 -38.14 -21.30 14.94
CA ILE A 650 -37.90 -21.69 13.56
C ILE A 650 -37.64 -20.43 12.76
N GLU A 651 -36.42 -20.26 12.30
CA GLU A 651 -36.01 -19.15 11.46
C GLU A 651 -36.11 -19.53 9.97
N GLY A 652 -36.56 -18.60 9.15
CA GLY A 652 -36.68 -18.82 7.71
C GLY A 652 -36.85 -17.53 6.92
N ILE A 653 -36.89 -17.64 5.59
CA ILE A 653 -37.17 -16.53 4.67
C ILE A 653 -38.45 -16.85 3.91
N THR A 654 -39.37 -15.90 3.80
CA THR A 654 -40.61 -16.11 3.03
C THR A 654 -40.32 -16.27 1.54
N ASN A 655 -41.06 -17.15 0.86
CA ASN A 655 -40.85 -17.40 -0.57
C ASN A 655 -41.41 -16.24 -1.46
N SER A 656 -41.39 -16.43 -2.78
CA SER A 656 -41.91 -15.46 -3.76
C SER A 656 -43.42 -15.20 -3.66
N LYS A 657 -44.17 -16.08 -2.98
CA LYS A 657 -45.59 -15.92 -2.62
C LYS A 657 -45.80 -15.41 -1.19
N GLY A 658 -44.72 -15.08 -0.47
CA GLY A 658 -44.70 -14.62 0.92
C GLY A 658 -45.09 -15.67 1.94
N GLU A 659 -44.94 -16.94 1.59
CA GLU A 659 -45.27 -18.08 2.45
C GLU A 659 -44.06 -18.47 3.31
N THR A 660 -44.31 -18.86 4.56
CA THR A 660 -43.33 -19.49 5.46
C THR A 660 -43.08 -20.93 5.07
N MET A 661 -42.06 -21.56 5.67
CA MET A 661 -41.95 -23.02 5.63
C MET A 661 -43.12 -23.69 6.37
N ILE A 662 -43.39 -24.95 6.03
CA ILE A 662 -44.41 -25.76 6.72
C ILE A 662 -43.84 -26.16 8.08
N VAL A 663 -44.61 -25.93 9.14
CA VAL A 663 -44.29 -26.40 10.50
C VAL A 663 -45.24 -27.51 10.89
N ASN A 664 -44.69 -28.57 11.48
CA ASN A 664 -45.42 -29.76 11.90
C ASN A 664 -45.44 -29.86 13.43
N THR A 665 -46.60 -30.18 14.00
CA THR A 665 -46.82 -30.24 15.45
C THR A 665 -47.69 -31.44 15.82
N SER A 666 -47.48 -31.97 17.03
CA SER A 666 -48.25 -33.12 17.55
C SER A 666 -49.65 -32.76 18.07
N SER A 667 -49.94 -31.46 18.22
CA SER A 667 -51.23 -30.90 18.61
C SER A 667 -51.40 -29.51 17.99
N PRO A 668 -52.63 -29.00 17.84
CA PRO A 668 -52.85 -27.62 17.45
C PRO A 668 -52.25 -26.70 18.51
N GLN A 669 -51.39 -25.78 18.11
CA GLN A 669 -50.76 -24.80 19.00
C GLN A 669 -50.70 -23.43 18.32
N LYS A 670 -50.77 -22.35 19.10
CA LYS A 670 -50.59 -20.99 18.60
C LYS A 670 -49.12 -20.75 18.26
N VAL A 671 -48.88 -20.16 17.11
CA VAL A 671 -47.53 -19.74 16.71
C VAL A 671 -47.43 -18.22 16.79
N VAL A 672 -46.29 -17.72 17.24
CA VAL A 672 -46.00 -16.28 17.30
C VAL A 672 -44.92 -15.98 16.27
N PHE A 673 -45.15 -14.96 15.45
CA PHE A 673 -44.14 -14.46 14.53
C PHE A 673 -43.43 -13.27 15.13
N GLU A 674 -42.12 -13.39 15.26
CA GLU A 674 -41.25 -12.27 15.56
C GLU A 674 -40.61 -11.80 14.26
N GLN A 675 -40.83 -10.52 13.95
CA GLN A 675 -40.09 -9.85 12.89
C GLN A 675 -38.71 -9.53 13.46
N GLU A 676 -37.64 -9.89 12.76
CA GLU A 676 -36.32 -9.32 13.04
C GLU A 676 -36.49 -7.80 13.09
N LYS A 677 -36.36 -7.24 14.30
CA LYS A 677 -36.12 -5.80 14.45
C LYS A 677 -34.85 -5.56 13.66
N LYS A 678 -34.91 -4.74 12.59
CA LYS A 678 -33.72 -4.21 11.91
C LYS A 678 -32.70 -3.91 13.01
N SER A 679 -31.60 -4.67 13.05
CA SER A 679 -30.53 -4.37 13.98
C SER A 679 -30.16 -2.92 13.70
N LYS A 680 -30.35 -2.03 14.68
CA LYS A 680 -29.70 -0.72 14.61
C LYS A 680 -28.21 -1.06 14.49
N LYS A 681 -27.64 -0.86 13.30
CA LYS A 681 -26.19 -0.90 13.13
C LYS A 681 -25.63 0.06 14.16
N GLU A 682 -24.76 -0.43 15.04
CA GLU A 682 -24.08 0.43 15.99
C GLU A 682 -23.34 1.53 15.21
N PRO A 683 -23.34 2.78 15.70
CA PRO A 683 -22.65 3.86 15.03
C PRO A 683 -21.14 3.54 14.97
N HIS A 684 -20.57 3.53 13.77
CA HIS A 684 -19.12 3.46 13.61
C HIS A 684 -18.50 4.74 14.21
N LEU A 685 -17.60 4.56 15.18
CA LEU A 685 -16.73 5.63 15.64
C LEU A 685 -15.70 5.93 14.55
N LEU A 686 -15.80 7.10 13.93
CA LEU A 686 -14.73 7.65 13.09
C LEU A 686 -13.89 8.60 13.95
N HIS A 687 -12.60 8.29 14.08
CA HIS A 687 -11.61 9.19 14.68
C HIS A 687 -11.15 10.18 13.63
N ILE A 688 -11.40 11.47 13.85
CA ILE A 688 -10.86 12.55 13.02
C ILE A 688 -9.47 12.91 13.56
N ALA A 689 -8.47 13.02 12.68
CA ALA A 689 -7.14 13.52 13.05
C ALA A 689 -7.29 14.96 13.58
N GLY A 690 -7.05 15.16 14.87
CA GLY A 690 -7.25 16.45 15.56
C GLY A 690 -7.93 16.42 16.93
N GLY A 691 -8.20 15.24 17.51
CA GLY A 691 -8.50 15.10 18.95
C GLY A 691 -9.96 15.33 19.38
N GLY A 692 -10.90 15.54 18.44
CA GLY A 692 -12.33 15.64 18.75
C GLY A 692 -13.10 14.37 18.40
N THR A 693 -13.98 13.92 19.31
CA THR A 693 -14.95 12.83 19.03
C THR A 693 -16.33 13.44 18.75
N ILE A 694 -16.87 13.24 17.55
CA ILE A 694 -18.25 13.64 17.21
C ILE A 694 -19.06 12.37 16.96
N LYS A 695 -20.16 12.19 17.70
CA LYS A 695 -21.16 11.16 17.43
C LYS A 695 -22.14 11.68 16.37
N LEU A 696 -21.93 11.32 15.10
CA LEU A 696 -22.90 11.58 14.05
C LEU A 696 -23.91 10.40 13.96
N HIS A 697 -25.20 10.72 14.08
CA HIS A 697 -26.28 9.79 13.79
C HIS A 697 -26.63 9.90 12.30
N PHE A 698 -26.39 8.83 11.54
CA PHE A 698 -26.90 8.72 10.18
C PHE A 698 -28.07 7.74 10.17
N GLU A 699 -29.27 8.24 9.88
CA GLU A 699 -30.41 7.41 9.48
C GLU A 699 -30.40 7.33 7.95
N ILE A 700 -29.95 6.18 7.41
CA ILE A 700 -30.10 5.88 5.99
C ILE A 700 -31.47 5.24 5.81
N PHE A 701 -32.36 5.93 5.12
CA PHE A 701 -33.60 5.36 4.61
C PHE A 701 -33.27 4.71 3.26
N ASP A 702 -33.35 3.39 3.19
CA ASP A 702 -33.50 2.72 1.89
C ASP A 702 -34.95 2.97 1.43
N GLU A 703 -35.12 3.70 0.34
CA GLU A 703 -36.37 3.68 -0.42
C GLU A 703 -36.44 2.38 -1.24
N GLU A 704 -37.60 1.72 -1.10
CA GLU A 704 -38.13 0.46 -1.68
C GLU A 704 -37.78 -0.88 -1.01
#